data_AF-A0A6A3MHQ9-F1
#
_entry.id   AF-A0A6A3MHQ9-F1
#
_cell.length_a   1.000
_cell.length_b   1.000
_cell.length_c   1.000
_cell.angle_alpha   90.00
_cell.angle_beta   90.00
_cell.angle_gamma   90.00
#
_symmetry.space_group_name_H-M   'P 1'
#
loop_
_entity.id
_entity.type
_entity.pdbx_description
1 polymer ?
#
loop_
_entity_poly.entity_id
_entity_poly.type
_entity_poly.pdbx_seq_one_letter_code
_entity_poly.pdbx_strand_id
1 'polypeptide(L)'
;MRVKKIQGSRIRAKFDKHQSPITLGRIRIKAMRLASLRWTEALVLLAALQPIEPATLKFNNHVAVSLASNGTSFIASSRELPRDLLMTQFTDKKTTKKKIHKSADSNVMVEEDMIMCSQDPAAVYDGEIDVLLLFSKCLESSTLATVETWALDMQKIVEATVGPYDGVALTFKATMVGGSCSKTAYDAVVEVTGDDLDRVAAFPGLGDVYPLDSVMSSTDGFTAVISFATDETSYSEIVAFESVNQIANVVNFQLSGSGENCEGGSESCIELKNDEDLFMYNPFTVTQSLNCADLENGVPVTLVGDDGTRQCFCGCPAGYEMKAKGSDKVCVKVGNASSCVWSKVGGYKHQVSTKSSVCSFDHIVDKWGIPLPLPTSGYGSSKLLLLLADGSLDPRIRVSAVKTQDPEYYAGFLIPILGSVQSAWPLKFSDVTANTPSAGKLDPMYPSGEDLPIHDAAKSWKDYQSNRAEAVNSIVFKDYGKYRVEMDAYDYYSSAACTGCIAILDNYRPRATTECPASFCDSVSGAVDCGCTAELTLDTMAKANALVQQYIDFGDQADNDGCSGNNRCDLHLYTKKNFFEAKYTRYSHDESISCFDSDLVLGDMLYHQKITVNPLKKADGTCLDVVKPVVAGQCTRCCKMTTALREFWTDYRCGSDYDARYCDGDSDQSCTFEQCLVVNGDTLATVSARIKPDIVENSKKVLQQLHEEDYQTVTQVHRALECTSYYGDDGQCVYMAKLSELVETTQTLNFQGDFDVNSFVHWRFKVNGDSEKWQLWKTRRQTSAETGCHWASCEAVYDNDDVLTFSDPETKISIEAWTQCGLVRRFFFYVHLHVNSAVDVCKHFGDMWYQTSVSRLPIAAQMCAYPGSDFAELTFDFHPNTGLQYSRTQLRMKVSEVVCTGTLEDRTPVEILKVAKDSPESVTRFGVKMLYTPSTEALTNFDVSCDFTYLDYTGAAHTKTCGRSFSIADCKGPQFDLPNAKCEYDACAGKEKAGLYEACGGKIIRSTKTSTFVDSGEKECCQGCAKTKVVCTGLMDVPETDAELMRCEPASVGGTYSNYYFPVSLLAEVTHNHPVAMMLLSGGVMTVAVTLAALHRRRTTLSSAQFDSDAYLPLLS
;
A
#
# COMPACT_ATOMS: atom_id res chain seq x y z
N MET A 1 0.27 -26.71 -13.66
CA MET A 1 0.56 -27.91 -14.48
C MET A 1 1.72 -28.71 -13.85
N ARG A 2 2.03 -29.92 -14.32
CA ARG A 2 2.99 -30.86 -13.70
C ARG A 2 4.21 -31.12 -14.59
N VAL A 3 5.41 -31.26 -13.98
CA VAL A 3 6.47 -32.26 -14.33
C VAL A 3 7.24 -32.01 -15.67
N LYS A 4 8.58 -32.15 -15.79
CA LYS A 4 9.64 -32.69 -14.90
C LYS A 4 11.03 -32.05 -15.16
N LYS A 5 11.95 -32.20 -14.21
CA LYS A 5 13.43 -32.13 -14.37
C LYS A 5 13.99 -33.52 -14.79
N ILE A 6 15.29 -33.59 -15.14
CA ILE A 6 16.22 -34.75 -15.36
C ILE A 6 16.93 -34.57 -16.74
N GLN A 7 18.27 -34.49 -16.92
CA GLN A 7 19.49 -34.99 -16.27
C GLN A 7 20.07 -36.28 -16.89
N GLY A 8 21.24 -36.19 -17.53
CA GLY A 8 22.31 -37.19 -17.41
C GLY A 8 22.70 -38.07 -18.62
N SER A 9 24.01 -38.39 -18.64
CA SER A 9 24.63 -39.66 -19.10
C SER A 9 25.19 -39.81 -20.52
N ARG A 10 26.52 -40.05 -20.55
CA ARG A 10 27.41 -40.43 -21.67
C ARG A 10 27.15 -41.84 -22.23
N ILE A 11 27.57 -42.11 -23.49
CA ILE A 11 28.30 -43.32 -23.95
C ILE A 11 28.86 -43.12 -25.39
N ARG A 12 29.74 -43.98 -25.94
CA ARG A 12 31.22 -43.92 -25.82
C ARG A 12 31.92 -45.05 -26.64
N ALA A 13 31.76 -45.10 -27.96
CA ALA A 13 32.50 -46.01 -28.87
C ALA A 13 32.50 -45.45 -30.31
N LYS A 14 33.43 -45.70 -31.26
CA LYS A 14 34.78 -46.31 -31.42
C LYS A 14 34.77 -47.10 -32.76
N PHE A 15 35.53 -46.63 -33.76
CA PHE A 15 36.02 -47.41 -34.93
C PHE A 15 34.92 -48.01 -35.88
N ASP A 16 35.18 -48.42 -37.13
CA ASP A 16 36.45 -48.61 -37.85
C ASP A 16 36.35 -48.40 -39.40
N LYS A 17 37.51 -48.22 -40.04
CA LYS A 17 37.95 -48.66 -41.40
C LYS A 17 37.22 -48.31 -42.74
N HIS A 18 38.12 -48.07 -43.72
CA HIS A 18 38.11 -48.46 -45.15
C HIS A 18 37.23 -47.65 -46.14
N GLN A 19 37.86 -46.91 -47.08
CA GLN A 19 38.28 -47.29 -48.47
C GLN A 19 37.09 -47.20 -49.48
N SER A 20 37.22 -46.76 -50.74
CA SER A 20 38.36 -46.70 -51.68
C SER A 20 37.95 -45.87 -52.96
N PRO A 21 38.66 -45.83 -54.11
CA PRO A 21 40.02 -45.32 -54.40
C PRO A 21 40.08 -44.47 -55.72
N ILE A 22 41.24 -44.48 -56.43
CA ILE A 22 41.50 -44.00 -57.84
C ILE A 22 41.70 -42.46 -57.94
N THR A 23 42.70 -41.89 -58.64
CA THR A 23 43.48 -42.34 -59.83
C THR A 23 45.01 -42.15 -59.70
N LEU A 24 45.80 -42.64 -60.68
CA LEU A 24 47.26 -42.76 -60.64
C LEU A 24 47.96 -42.05 -61.84
N GLY A 25 49.23 -41.65 -61.67
CA GLY A 25 50.18 -41.34 -62.75
C GLY A 25 50.76 -39.92 -62.73
N ARG A 26 52.04 -39.67 -63.07
CA ARG A 26 53.11 -40.53 -63.61
C ARG A 26 54.47 -40.25 -62.96
N ILE A 27 55.35 -41.25 -62.97
CA ILE A 27 56.80 -41.12 -62.70
C ILE A 27 57.58 -41.05 -64.03
N ARG A 28 58.70 -40.31 -64.07
CA ARG A 28 59.85 -40.62 -64.94
C ARG A 28 61.17 -40.27 -64.26
N ILE A 29 62.23 -41.01 -64.62
CA ILE A 29 63.57 -41.02 -64.00
C ILE A 29 64.62 -40.85 -65.11
N LYS A 30 65.84 -40.39 -64.75
CA LYS A 30 67.14 -40.34 -65.48
C LYS A 30 67.61 -38.90 -65.83
N ALA A 31 68.91 -38.57 -65.79
CA ALA A 31 70.10 -39.28 -65.27
C ALA A 31 71.31 -38.33 -65.10
N MET A 32 72.42 -38.87 -64.58
CA MET A 32 73.74 -38.24 -64.41
C MET A 32 74.27 -37.40 -65.59
N ARG A 33 75.09 -36.38 -65.25
CA ARG A 33 76.33 -36.08 -65.98
C ARG A 33 77.39 -35.45 -65.06
N LEU A 34 78.66 -35.75 -65.30
CA LEU A 34 79.80 -35.16 -64.60
C LEU A 34 80.34 -33.94 -65.37
N ALA A 35 80.72 -32.91 -64.64
CA ALA A 35 81.88 -32.04 -64.89
C ALA A 35 82.21 -31.37 -63.53
N SER A 36 83.36 -31.52 -62.86
CA SER A 36 84.78 -31.42 -63.27
C SER A 36 85.24 -29.99 -63.61
N LEU A 37 85.69 -29.24 -62.59
CA LEU A 37 86.90 -28.40 -62.65
C LEU A 37 87.28 -27.89 -61.23
N ARG A 38 88.60 -27.87 -60.92
CA ARG A 38 89.34 -27.03 -59.93
C ARG A 38 88.69 -26.82 -58.54
N TRP A 39 89.23 -27.30 -57.41
CA TRP A 39 90.64 -27.48 -56.99
C TRP A 39 91.49 -26.19 -57.10
N THR A 40 91.12 -25.15 -56.33
CA THR A 40 92.02 -23.99 -56.04
C THR A 40 91.80 -23.25 -54.71
N GLU A 41 90.85 -23.63 -53.84
CA GLU A 41 90.50 -22.84 -52.62
C GLU A 41 90.70 -23.57 -51.27
N ALA A 42 91.25 -24.78 -51.28
CA ALA A 42 91.48 -25.59 -50.07
C ALA A 42 92.68 -25.14 -49.20
N LEU A 43 93.03 -23.85 -49.21
CA LEU A 43 94.22 -23.30 -48.54
C LEU A 43 94.03 -21.89 -47.93
N VAL A 44 92.79 -21.43 -47.81
CA VAL A 44 92.41 -20.24 -46.99
C VAL A 44 91.64 -20.66 -45.72
N LEU A 45 91.15 -21.90 -45.68
CA LEU A 45 90.26 -22.46 -44.64
C LEU A 45 91.00 -22.85 -43.33
N LEU A 46 92.05 -22.09 -42.98
CA LEU A 46 92.91 -22.30 -41.80
C LEU A 46 93.37 -20.98 -41.16
N ALA A 47 92.80 -19.84 -41.58
CA ALA A 47 93.12 -18.50 -41.06
C ALA A 47 91.85 -17.65 -40.85
N ALA A 48 90.81 -18.26 -40.28
CA ALA A 48 89.55 -17.58 -39.93
C ALA A 48 88.93 -18.06 -38.58
N LEU A 49 89.66 -18.85 -37.80
CA LEU A 49 89.44 -18.89 -36.36
C LEU A 49 90.11 -17.64 -35.77
N GLN A 50 89.31 -16.61 -35.50
CA GLN A 50 89.70 -15.65 -34.47
C GLN A 50 89.83 -16.44 -33.16
N PRO A 51 90.83 -16.17 -32.30
CA PRO A 51 90.79 -16.68 -30.94
C PRO A 51 89.51 -16.12 -30.29
N ILE A 52 88.68 -16.99 -29.75
CA ILE A 52 87.61 -16.58 -28.85
C ILE A 52 88.33 -16.05 -27.61
N GLU A 53 88.21 -14.75 -27.33
CA GLU A 53 88.72 -14.20 -26.07
C GLU A 53 87.94 -14.87 -24.92
N PRO A 54 88.62 -15.41 -23.88
CA PRO A 54 87.92 -15.92 -22.71
C PRO A 54 87.11 -14.80 -22.06
N ALA A 55 85.94 -15.16 -21.52
CA ALA A 55 84.98 -14.24 -20.90
C ALA A 55 85.48 -13.83 -19.50
N THR A 56 86.62 -13.17 -19.46
CA THR A 56 87.28 -12.72 -18.24
C THR A 56 86.38 -11.75 -17.44
N LEU A 57 86.43 -11.89 -16.12
CA LEU A 57 85.95 -10.85 -15.20
C LEU A 57 86.93 -9.67 -15.31
N LYS A 58 86.42 -8.47 -15.53
CA LYS A 58 87.19 -7.24 -15.66
C LYS A 58 86.59 -6.15 -14.77
N PHE A 59 87.46 -5.48 -14.03
CA PHE A 59 87.15 -4.15 -13.52
C PHE A 59 87.12 -3.19 -14.70
N ASN A 60 86.12 -2.32 -14.74
CA ASN A 60 85.97 -1.30 -15.76
C ASN A 60 85.94 0.09 -15.10
N ASN A 61 87.06 0.80 -15.24
CA ASN A 61 87.22 2.20 -14.85
C ASN A 61 86.26 3.15 -15.57
N HIS A 62 85.80 2.79 -16.78
CA HIS A 62 84.71 3.47 -17.49
C HIS A 62 83.38 2.72 -17.29
N VAL A 63 82.84 2.80 -16.06
CA VAL A 63 81.66 2.09 -15.52
C VAL A 63 80.69 1.59 -16.62
N ALA A 64 80.54 0.27 -16.71
CA ALA A 64 80.08 -0.38 -17.93
C ALA A 64 78.56 -0.27 -18.20
N VAL A 65 78.20 -0.32 -19.48
CA VAL A 65 76.85 0.03 -19.95
C VAL A 65 76.28 -1.01 -20.93
N SER A 66 75.01 -1.36 -20.73
CA SER A 66 74.20 -2.11 -21.69
C SER A 66 72.90 -1.36 -22.05
N LEU A 67 72.83 -0.90 -23.30
CA LEU A 67 71.58 -0.66 -24.06
C LEU A 67 70.50 0.27 -23.46
N ALA A 68 70.75 1.58 -23.52
CA ALA A 68 69.77 2.53 -24.09
C ALA A 68 70.50 3.77 -24.65
N SER A 69 70.18 4.21 -25.86
CA SER A 69 70.76 5.45 -26.41
C SER A 69 69.95 6.67 -25.94
N ASN A 70 70.56 7.47 -25.05
CA ASN A 70 70.09 8.74 -24.52
C ASN A 70 68.81 8.66 -23.64
N GLY A 71 69.02 8.44 -22.35
CA GLY A 71 68.14 8.91 -21.27
C GLY A 71 67.23 7.87 -20.61
N THR A 72 66.63 8.27 -19.49
CA THR A 72 65.55 7.53 -18.81
C THR A 72 64.35 7.32 -19.74
N SER A 73 63.65 6.18 -19.58
CA SER A 73 62.43 5.89 -20.33
C SER A 73 61.46 5.05 -19.50
N PHE A 74 60.23 4.88 -19.98
CA PHE A 74 59.28 3.91 -19.44
C PHE A 74 59.06 2.79 -20.46
N ILE A 75 58.99 1.54 -19.99
CA ILE A 75 58.67 0.38 -20.84
C ILE A 75 57.29 -0.19 -20.48
N ALA A 76 56.50 -0.49 -21.51
CA ALA A 76 55.22 -1.17 -21.39
C ALA A 76 55.38 -2.68 -21.14
N SER A 77 55.66 -3.06 -19.89
CA SER A 77 55.54 -4.45 -19.43
C SER A 77 54.08 -4.78 -19.10
N SER A 78 53.65 -6.02 -19.41
CA SER A 78 52.38 -6.56 -18.93
C SER A 78 52.43 -7.09 -17.49
N ARG A 79 53.60 -7.04 -16.83
CA ARG A 79 53.85 -7.65 -15.51
C ARG A 79 54.79 -6.83 -14.62
N GLU A 80 54.54 -6.93 -13.32
CA GLU A 80 55.41 -6.45 -12.25
C GLU A 80 56.74 -7.23 -12.16
N LEU A 81 57.86 -6.50 -12.03
CA LEU A 81 59.22 -7.06 -11.83
C LEU A 81 59.58 -7.14 -10.34
N PRO A 82 59.93 -8.27 -9.71
CA PRO A 82 60.30 -8.26 -8.30
C PRO A 82 61.48 -7.33 -7.90
N ARG A 83 61.67 -7.15 -6.59
CA ARG A 83 61.93 -5.84 -5.94
C ARG A 83 63.39 -5.30 -5.90
N ASP A 84 64.42 -6.09 -6.18
CA ASP A 84 65.82 -5.69 -5.84
C ASP A 84 66.68 -5.33 -7.07
N LEU A 85 68.02 -5.37 -6.94
CA LEU A 85 69.04 -5.41 -8.01
C LEU A 85 70.12 -6.47 -7.63
N LEU A 86 71.06 -6.99 -8.43
CA LEU A 86 71.44 -6.95 -9.86
C LEU A 86 71.39 -8.38 -10.48
N MET A 87 71.92 -8.59 -11.69
CA MET A 87 71.70 -9.81 -12.53
C MET A 87 72.20 -11.15 -11.92
N THR A 88 71.45 -12.24 -12.10
CA THR A 88 71.87 -13.63 -11.75
C THR A 88 71.32 -14.65 -12.77
N GLN A 89 72.20 -15.19 -13.61
CA GLN A 89 71.85 -15.91 -14.84
C GLN A 89 71.44 -17.37 -14.59
N PHE A 90 70.25 -17.78 -15.06
CA PHE A 90 69.83 -19.18 -15.10
C PHE A 90 69.03 -19.52 -16.37
N THR A 91 69.66 -20.14 -17.37
CA THR A 91 69.56 -21.60 -17.63
C THR A 91 70.21 -22.00 -18.97
N ASP A 92 71.04 -23.03 -18.94
CA ASP A 92 71.81 -23.59 -20.08
C ASP A 92 70.95 -24.38 -21.13
N LYS A 93 69.66 -24.04 -21.31
CA LYS A 93 68.73 -24.81 -22.16
C LYS A 93 67.66 -23.96 -22.84
N LYS A 94 67.28 -24.39 -24.06
CA LYS A 94 66.10 -23.91 -24.78
C LYS A 94 64.81 -24.21 -24.00
N THR A 95 64.32 -23.25 -23.22
CA THR A 95 63.02 -23.34 -22.54
C THR A 95 62.25 -22.02 -22.59
N THR A 96 61.18 -21.97 -23.38
CA THR A 96 60.07 -21.05 -23.15
C THR A 96 59.38 -21.43 -21.82
N LYS A 97 59.55 -20.59 -20.79
CA LYS A 97 58.88 -20.80 -19.50
C LYS A 97 57.40 -20.41 -19.61
N LYS A 98 56.52 -21.42 -19.77
CA LYS A 98 55.07 -21.24 -19.71
C LYS A 98 54.63 -20.86 -18.29
N LYS A 99 54.09 -19.65 -18.11
CA LYS A 99 53.47 -19.22 -16.85
C LYS A 99 51.95 -19.35 -16.95
N ILE A 100 51.34 -20.13 -16.05
CA ILE A 100 49.89 -20.30 -15.97
C ILE A 100 49.34 -19.36 -14.91
N HIS A 101 48.73 -18.25 -15.31
CA HIS A 101 47.95 -17.42 -14.39
C HIS A 101 46.51 -17.90 -14.32
N LYS A 102 45.95 -17.85 -13.11
CA LYS A 102 44.52 -18.04 -12.85
C LYS A 102 43.95 -16.71 -12.37
N SER A 103 43.21 -16.04 -13.25
CA SER A 103 42.42 -14.85 -12.90
C SER A 103 41.39 -15.21 -11.82
N ALA A 104 41.12 -14.31 -10.88
CA ALA A 104 40.14 -14.53 -9.81
C ALA A 104 38.73 -14.73 -10.38
N ASP A 105 38.35 -13.94 -11.39
CA ASP A 105 37.00 -13.88 -11.95
C ASP A 105 36.87 -14.39 -13.40
N SER A 106 37.92 -15.01 -13.97
CA SER A 106 37.80 -15.64 -15.28
C SER A 106 38.51 -16.99 -15.41
N ASN A 107 37.79 -17.96 -16.01
CA ASN A 107 38.31 -19.29 -16.35
C ASN A 107 39.20 -19.28 -17.61
N VAL A 108 39.67 -18.11 -18.07
CA VAL A 108 40.52 -17.96 -19.25
C VAL A 108 41.97 -18.08 -18.82
N MET A 109 42.62 -19.19 -19.18
CA MET A 109 44.08 -19.29 -19.09
C MET A 109 44.71 -18.50 -20.23
N VAL A 110 45.50 -17.48 -19.89
CA VAL A 110 46.35 -16.77 -20.85
C VAL A 110 47.73 -17.43 -20.81
N GLU A 111 48.11 -18.13 -21.89
CA GLU A 111 49.49 -18.58 -22.09
C GLU A 111 50.30 -17.47 -22.77
N GLU A 112 51.41 -17.06 -22.17
CA GLU A 112 52.40 -16.15 -22.79
C GLU A 112 53.78 -16.82 -22.80
N ASP A 113 54.35 -16.99 -23.99
CA ASP A 113 55.71 -17.52 -24.18
C ASP A 113 56.77 -16.41 -23.97
N MET A 114 57.38 -16.38 -22.79
CA MET A 114 58.54 -15.53 -22.51
C MET A 114 59.79 -16.10 -23.21
N ILE A 115 60.58 -15.24 -23.87
CA ILE A 115 61.86 -15.59 -24.50
C ILE A 115 62.99 -15.24 -23.53
N MET A 116 63.87 -16.20 -23.26
CA MET A 116 65.10 -16.01 -22.47
C MET A 116 66.22 -15.42 -23.34
N CYS A 117 67.16 -14.68 -22.73
CA CYS A 117 68.44 -14.42 -23.40
C CYS A 117 69.24 -15.73 -23.52
N SER A 118 70.04 -15.85 -24.58
CA SER A 118 71.01 -16.93 -24.77
C SER A 118 72.45 -16.42 -24.59
N GLN A 119 73.35 -17.33 -24.24
CA GLN A 119 74.81 -17.13 -24.16
C GLN A 119 75.52 -18.03 -25.17
N ASP A 120 76.82 -17.83 -25.35
CA ASP A 120 77.68 -18.76 -26.08
C ASP A 120 78.15 -19.90 -25.14
N PRO A 121 77.82 -21.18 -25.42
CA PRO A 121 78.19 -22.31 -24.56
C PRO A 121 79.68 -22.68 -24.61
N ALA A 122 80.53 -21.91 -25.30
CA ALA A 122 81.99 -22.07 -25.33
C ALA A 122 82.75 -21.08 -24.43
N ALA A 123 82.06 -20.25 -23.63
CA ALA A 123 82.69 -19.28 -22.73
C ALA A 123 83.52 -19.97 -21.62
N VAL A 124 84.77 -19.56 -21.48
CA VAL A 124 85.65 -19.89 -20.35
C VAL A 124 85.86 -18.62 -19.52
N TYR A 125 85.64 -18.72 -18.21
CA TYR A 125 85.79 -17.63 -17.25
C TYR A 125 87.11 -17.77 -16.50
N ASP A 126 87.82 -16.66 -16.31
CA ASP A 126 89.14 -16.57 -15.68
C ASP A 126 89.32 -15.13 -15.13
N GLY A 127 90.05 -14.95 -14.04
CA GLY A 127 90.39 -13.65 -13.47
C GLY A 127 90.10 -13.50 -11.97
N GLU A 128 91.13 -13.22 -11.20
CA GLU A 128 91.07 -12.77 -9.81
C GLU A 128 91.14 -11.24 -9.77
N ILE A 129 90.23 -10.59 -9.05
CA ILE A 129 90.22 -9.12 -8.88
C ILE A 129 90.29 -8.79 -7.38
N ASP A 130 91.50 -8.46 -6.94
CA ASP A 130 91.72 -7.75 -5.68
C ASP A 130 91.37 -6.26 -5.85
N VAL A 131 90.44 -5.76 -5.04
CA VAL A 131 90.04 -4.34 -5.00
C VAL A 131 90.39 -3.74 -3.65
N LEU A 132 91.14 -2.62 -3.67
CA LEU A 132 91.38 -1.82 -2.48
C LEU A 132 90.32 -0.72 -2.35
N LEU A 133 89.60 -0.72 -1.23
CA LEU A 133 88.65 0.32 -0.85
C LEU A 133 89.38 1.39 -0.02
N LEU A 134 89.55 2.60 -0.58
CA LEU A 134 90.15 3.74 0.12
C LEU A 134 89.08 4.67 0.68
N PHE A 135 88.99 4.78 2.00
CA PHE A 135 88.05 5.67 2.67
C PHE A 135 88.75 6.92 3.22
N SER A 136 88.15 8.10 3.06
CA SER A 136 88.53 9.23 3.91
C SER A 136 88.29 8.87 5.39
N LYS A 137 89.25 9.18 6.27
CA LYS A 137 89.03 9.07 7.73
C LYS A 137 87.88 9.94 8.25
N CYS A 138 87.40 10.92 7.47
CA CYS A 138 86.30 11.79 7.87
C CYS A 138 84.91 11.23 7.50
N LEU A 139 84.87 10.06 6.86
CA LEU A 139 83.65 9.38 6.41
C LEU A 139 82.91 8.74 7.60
N GLU A 140 81.59 8.84 7.62
CA GLU A 140 80.78 8.41 8.78
C GLU A 140 80.55 6.89 8.80
N SER A 141 80.32 6.32 9.99
CA SER A 141 80.00 4.89 10.16
C SER A 141 78.69 4.48 9.49
N SER A 142 77.78 5.43 9.26
CA SER A 142 76.56 5.31 8.43
C SER A 142 76.91 5.04 6.96
N THR A 143 77.82 5.83 6.39
CA THR A 143 78.33 5.66 5.03
C THR A 143 79.12 4.35 4.90
N LEU A 144 79.99 4.01 5.87
CA LEU A 144 80.72 2.73 5.89
C LEU A 144 79.76 1.53 5.82
N ALA A 145 78.65 1.54 6.58
CA ALA A 145 77.64 0.48 6.53
C ALA A 145 76.94 0.39 5.15
N THR A 146 76.74 1.52 4.47
CA THR A 146 76.17 1.57 3.12
C THR A 146 77.15 0.99 2.09
N VAL A 147 78.44 1.31 2.20
CA VAL A 147 79.49 0.73 1.35
C VAL A 147 79.70 -0.75 1.65
N GLU A 148 79.63 -1.19 2.91
CA GLU A 148 79.69 -2.61 3.28
C GLU A 148 78.55 -3.40 2.65
N THR A 149 77.33 -2.87 2.72
CA THR A 149 76.15 -3.47 2.08
C THR A 149 76.36 -3.61 0.57
N TRP A 150 76.84 -2.53 -0.08
CA TRP A 150 77.16 -2.52 -1.50
C TRP A 150 78.26 -3.52 -1.87
N ALA A 151 79.36 -3.59 -1.11
CA ALA A 151 80.49 -4.48 -1.36
C ALA A 151 80.08 -5.96 -1.21
N LEU A 152 79.34 -6.29 -0.15
CA LEU A 152 78.75 -7.62 0.04
C LEU A 152 77.79 -7.99 -1.10
N ASP A 153 77.00 -7.05 -1.60
CA ASP A 153 76.13 -7.30 -2.76
C ASP A 153 76.95 -7.49 -4.05
N MET A 154 78.00 -6.72 -4.30
CA MET A 154 78.91 -6.93 -5.44
C MET A 154 79.57 -8.32 -5.39
N GLN A 155 80.02 -8.78 -4.21
CA GLN A 155 80.53 -10.14 -4.02
C GLN A 155 79.47 -11.20 -4.38
N LYS A 156 78.25 -11.09 -3.84
CA LYS A 156 77.14 -12.00 -4.17
C LYS A 156 76.81 -12.01 -5.67
N ILE A 157 76.87 -10.85 -6.33
CA ILE A 157 76.60 -10.72 -7.77
C ILE A 157 77.67 -11.45 -8.59
N VAL A 158 78.95 -11.29 -8.26
CA VAL A 158 80.04 -12.02 -8.92
C VAL A 158 79.93 -13.53 -8.63
N GLU A 159 79.79 -13.93 -7.37
CA GLU A 159 79.62 -15.34 -6.97
C GLU A 159 78.43 -15.99 -7.72
N ALA A 160 77.28 -15.34 -7.78
CA ALA A 160 76.09 -15.85 -8.47
C ALA A 160 76.13 -15.73 -10.01
N THR A 161 77.13 -15.05 -10.59
CA THR A 161 77.31 -14.93 -12.05
C THR A 161 78.39 -15.89 -12.59
N VAL A 162 79.48 -16.09 -11.84
CA VAL A 162 80.67 -16.85 -12.29
C VAL A 162 81.16 -17.91 -11.29
N GLY A 163 80.66 -17.96 -10.06
CA GLY A 163 81.00 -18.99 -9.07
C GLY A 163 80.73 -20.47 -9.44
N PRO A 164 79.92 -20.82 -10.46
CA PRO A 164 79.88 -22.19 -11.00
C PRO A 164 81.15 -22.63 -11.77
N TYR A 165 82.12 -21.73 -11.98
CA TYR A 165 83.35 -21.99 -12.73
C TYR A 165 84.58 -21.80 -11.84
N ASP A 166 85.49 -22.79 -11.81
CA ASP A 166 86.75 -22.68 -11.07
C ASP A 166 87.66 -21.61 -11.69
N GLY A 167 88.14 -20.64 -10.88
CA GLY A 167 89.18 -19.68 -11.29
C GLY A 167 88.80 -18.19 -11.30
N VAL A 168 87.65 -17.80 -10.75
CA VAL A 168 87.24 -16.38 -10.66
C VAL A 168 86.93 -15.97 -9.22
N ALA A 169 87.45 -14.82 -8.79
CA ALA A 169 87.25 -14.28 -7.44
C ALA A 169 87.19 -12.74 -7.44
N LEU A 170 86.38 -12.18 -6.53
CA LEU A 170 86.34 -10.75 -6.20
C LEU A 170 86.62 -10.59 -4.71
N THR A 171 87.80 -10.05 -4.39
CA THR A 171 88.28 -9.83 -3.01
C THR A 171 88.36 -8.34 -2.73
N PHE A 172 87.66 -7.89 -1.70
CA PHE A 172 87.83 -6.54 -1.15
C PHE A 172 88.88 -6.57 -0.03
N LYS A 173 89.65 -5.50 0.07
CA LYS A 173 90.44 -5.11 1.26
C LYS A 173 90.22 -3.62 1.48
N ALA A 174 90.34 -3.14 2.72
CA ALA A 174 89.96 -1.77 3.06
C ALA A 174 91.05 -1.00 3.80
N THR A 175 91.11 0.32 3.57
CA THR A 175 92.09 1.21 4.21
C THR A 175 91.55 2.62 4.35
N MET A 176 92.27 3.49 5.09
CA MET A 176 91.94 4.91 5.22
C MET A 176 93.07 5.83 4.75
N VAL A 177 92.68 7.00 4.27
CA VAL A 177 93.54 8.16 4.02
C VAL A 177 93.22 9.30 5.00
N GLY A 178 94.10 10.29 5.08
CA GLY A 178 93.85 11.55 5.78
C GLY A 178 92.74 12.38 5.14
N GLY A 179 92.38 13.47 5.81
CA GLY A 179 91.29 14.36 5.39
C GLY A 179 91.06 15.48 6.41
N SER A 180 90.33 16.52 6.00
CA SER A 180 90.00 17.64 6.89
C SER A 180 88.57 17.50 7.43
N CYS A 181 88.44 16.83 8.58
CA CYS A 181 87.14 16.41 9.13
C CYS A 181 86.31 17.54 9.76
N SER A 182 86.45 18.78 9.27
CA SER A 182 85.67 19.94 9.68
C SER A 182 85.63 21.00 8.59
N LYS A 183 84.41 21.46 8.23
CA LYS A 183 84.19 22.54 7.23
C LYS A 183 84.66 23.93 7.68
N THR A 184 85.36 24.04 8.81
CA THR A 184 85.86 25.31 9.39
C THR A 184 87.33 25.28 9.78
N ALA A 185 88.07 24.19 9.51
CA ALA A 185 89.49 24.07 9.83
C ALA A 185 90.36 24.14 8.56
N TYR A 186 90.92 25.32 8.30
CA TYR A 186 92.18 25.42 7.55
C TYR A 186 93.34 25.02 8.48
N ASP A 187 94.43 24.50 7.90
CA ASP A 187 95.71 24.17 8.56
C ASP A 187 95.73 23.00 9.57
N ALA A 188 95.21 21.82 9.19
CA ALA A 188 95.78 20.52 9.58
C ALA A 188 95.34 19.37 8.66
N VAL A 189 96.29 18.65 8.05
CA VAL A 189 96.05 17.27 7.60
C VAL A 189 96.03 16.40 8.85
N VAL A 190 94.97 15.63 9.06
CA VAL A 190 94.89 14.71 10.21
C VAL A 190 95.33 13.32 9.76
N GLU A 191 96.46 12.85 10.27
CA GLU A 191 96.99 11.51 9.97
C GLU A 191 96.01 10.40 10.40
N VAL A 192 96.11 9.23 9.75
CA VAL A 192 95.30 8.04 10.07
C VAL A 192 95.81 7.39 11.35
N THR A 193 94.89 7.05 12.26
CA THR A 193 95.21 6.46 13.58
C THR A 193 94.78 5.00 13.68
N GLY A 194 95.22 4.30 14.73
CA GLY A 194 94.75 2.93 15.01
C GLY A 194 93.23 2.86 15.13
N ASP A 195 92.63 3.80 15.88
CA ASP A 195 91.18 3.93 16.07
C ASP A 195 90.42 4.15 14.74
N ASP A 196 91.03 4.79 13.73
CA ASP A 196 90.46 4.94 12.40
C ASP A 196 90.39 3.60 11.65
N LEU A 197 91.46 2.79 11.73
CA LEU A 197 91.54 1.47 11.09
C LEU A 197 90.65 0.45 11.82
N ASP A 198 90.59 0.48 13.15
CA ASP A 198 89.67 -0.35 13.96
C ASP A 198 88.20 -0.05 13.62
N ARG A 199 87.86 1.22 13.29
CA ARG A 199 86.52 1.60 12.81
C ARG A 199 86.20 0.99 11.44
N VAL A 200 87.17 0.79 10.54
CA VAL A 200 86.95 0.02 9.30
C VAL A 200 86.82 -1.47 9.60
N ALA A 201 87.64 -2.00 10.52
CA ALA A 201 87.64 -3.42 10.90
C ALA A 201 86.33 -3.88 11.56
N ALA A 202 85.50 -2.93 12.03
CA ALA A 202 84.14 -3.20 12.50
C ALA A 202 83.15 -3.62 11.38
N PHE A 203 83.51 -3.42 10.10
CA PHE A 203 82.70 -3.74 8.91
C PHE A 203 83.35 -4.87 8.09
N PRO A 204 83.24 -6.14 8.50
CA PRO A 204 83.96 -7.26 7.87
C PRO A 204 83.58 -7.50 6.39
N GLY A 205 82.45 -6.97 5.91
CA GLY A 205 82.08 -7.01 4.50
C GLY A 205 82.90 -6.08 3.60
N LEU A 206 83.70 -5.17 4.16
CA LEU A 206 84.71 -4.38 3.44
C LEU A 206 86.02 -5.15 3.21
N GLY A 207 86.15 -6.35 3.79
CA GLY A 207 87.32 -7.22 3.68
C GLY A 207 88.44 -6.88 4.68
N ASP A 208 89.61 -7.48 4.47
CA ASP A 208 90.75 -7.33 5.39
C ASP A 208 91.25 -5.88 5.44
N VAL A 209 91.47 -5.35 6.65
CA VAL A 209 91.98 -3.98 6.84
C VAL A 209 93.49 -3.93 6.64
N TYR A 210 93.94 -3.01 5.79
CA TYR A 210 95.31 -2.91 5.31
C TYR A 210 95.92 -1.54 5.69
N PRO A 211 96.98 -1.48 6.54
CA PRO A 211 97.57 -0.20 6.95
C PRO A 211 98.39 0.43 5.81
N LEU A 212 98.09 1.69 5.49
CA LEU A 212 98.58 2.40 4.30
C LEU A 212 100.11 2.57 4.26
N ASP A 213 100.75 2.73 5.42
CA ASP A 213 102.20 2.85 5.60
C ASP A 213 103.01 1.72 4.94
N SER A 214 102.38 0.54 4.79
CA SER A 214 102.97 -0.64 4.15
C SER A 214 103.11 -0.48 2.63
N VAL A 215 102.20 0.28 2.00
CA VAL A 215 101.97 0.24 0.55
C VAL A 215 103.05 1.00 -0.23
N MET A 216 103.69 2.02 0.35
CA MET A 216 104.63 2.93 -0.34
C MET A 216 105.89 2.25 -0.93
N SER A 217 106.03 0.92 -0.84
CA SER A 217 107.07 0.17 -1.54
C SER A 217 106.69 -1.24 -2.03
N SER A 218 105.42 -1.69 -1.90
CA SER A 218 105.00 -2.99 -2.47
C SER A 218 103.70 -2.93 -3.27
N THR A 219 103.78 -3.36 -4.54
CA THR A 219 102.64 -3.57 -5.44
C THR A 219 102.02 -4.95 -5.19
N ASP A 220 101.52 -5.20 -3.98
CA ASP A 220 100.96 -6.49 -3.58
C ASP A 220 99.53 -6.70 -4.12
N GLY A 221 99.44 -7.19 -5.36
CA GLY A 221 98.27 -7.89 -5.92
C GLY A 221 97.08 -7.05 -6.40
N PHE A 222 96.87 -5.83 -5.86
CA PHE A 222 95.68 -5.05 -6.17
C PHE A 222 95.47 -4.79 -7.67
N THR A 223 94.32 -5.23 -8.17
CA THR A 223 93.90 -5.14 -9.57
C THR A 223 93.07 -3.88 -9.84
N ALA A 224 92.45 -3.29 -8.81
CA ALA A 224 91.73 -2.04 -8.88
C ALA A 224 91.65 -1.30 -7.54
N VAL A 225 91.26 -0.02 -7.61
CA VAL A 225 90.92 0.84 -6.48
C VAL A 225 89.50 1.37 -6.65
N ILE A 226 88.77 1.47 -5.53
CA ILE A 226 87.56 2.27 -5.42
C ILE A 226 87.75 3.18 -4.20
N SER A 227 87.55 4.48 -4.37
CA SER A 227 87.83 5.47 -3.33
C SER A 227 86.61 6.31 -2.97
N PHE A 228 86.56 6.78 -1.71
CA PHE A 228 85.44 7.54 -1.15
C PHE A 228 85.97 8.78 -0.41
N ALA A 229 85.94 9.93 -1.09
CA ALA A 229 86.46 11.20 -0.61
C ALA A 229 85.39 12.09 0.03
N THR A 230 85.78 12.89 1.03
CA THR A 230 84.92 13.81 1.79
C THR A 230 85.29 15.28 1.62
N ASP A 231 86.43 15.58 1.02
CA ASP A 231 87.03 16.91 0.93
C ASP A 231 88.20 16.90 -0.07
N GLU A 232 88.75 18.08 -0.35
CA GLU A 232 89.88 18.27 -1.29
C GLU A 232 91.15 17.54 -0.81
N THR A 233 91.36 17.47 0.51
CA THR A 233 92.54 16.86 1.14
C THR A 233 92.53 15.34 0.95
N SER A 234 91.44 14.68 1.34
CA SER A 234 91.25 13.24 1.16
C SER A 234 91.27 12.82 -0.31
N TYR A 235 90.64 13.60 -1.20
CA TYR A 235 90.72 13.36 -2.65
C TYR A 235 92.15 13.51 -3.19
N SER A 236 92.91 14.50 -2.71
CA SER A 236 94.32 14.70 -3.10
C SER A 236 95.23 13.58 -2.60
N GLU A 237 94.99 13.05 -1.39
CA GLU A 237 95.72 11.89 -0.86
C GLU A 237 95.40 10.61 -1.64
N ILE A 238 94.13 10.39 -1.99
CA ILE A 238 93.67 9.31 -2.88
C ILE A 238 94.37 9.38 -4.26
N VAL A 239 94.32 10.52 -4.93
CA VAL A 239 94.94 10.69 -6.26
C VAL A 239 96.47 10.60 -6.19
N ALA A 240 97.10 11.06 -5.10
CA ALA A 240 98.53 10.86 -4.86
C ALA A 240 98.88 9.37 -4.70
N PHE A 241 98.08 8.62 -3.93
CA PHE A 241 98.25 7.18 -3.75
C PHE A 241 98.09 6.41 -5.08
N GLU A 242 97.05 6.71 -5.86
CA GLU A 242 96.79 6.10 -7.17
C GLU A 242 97.94 6.36 -8.16
N SER A 243 98.42 7.61 -8.20
CA SER A 243 99.53 8.05 -9.07
C SER A 243 100.89 7.45 -8.68
N VAL A 244 101.18 7.31 -7.38
CA VAL A 244 102.41 6.69 -6.89
C VAL A 244 102.45 5.19 -7.21
N ASN A 245 101.31 4.51 -7.10
CA ASN A 245 101.20 3.05 -7.33
C ASN A 245 100.88 2.66 -8.79
N GLN A 246 100.69 3.64 -9.69
CA GLN A 246 100.39 3.44 -11.13
C GLN A 246 99.13 2.59 -11.40
N ILE A 247 98.11 2.74 -10.55
CA ILE A 247 96.88 1.94 -10.65
C ILE A 247 96.02 2.47 -11.80
N ALA A 248 95.86 1.69 -12.87
CA ALA A 248 95.10 2.09 -14.06
C ALA A 248 93.57 1.91 -13.92
N ASN A 249 93.14 1.16 -12.90
CA ASN A 249 91.76 0.78 -12.64
C ASN A 249 91.26 1.50 -11.37
N VAL A 250 90.75 2.73 -11.52
CA VAL A 250 90.29 3.57 -10.40
C VAL A 250 88.85 4.04 -10.64
N VAL A 251 88.05 4.15 -9.58
CA VAL A 251 86.71 4.78 -9.58
C VAL A 251 86.55 5.56 -8.27
N ASN A 252 86.38 6.87 -8.36
CA ASN A 252 86.58 7.77 -7.23
C ASN A 252 85.28 8.51 -6.91
N PHE A 253 84.62 8.11 -5.82
CA PHE A 253 83.37 8.70 -5.37
C PHE A 253 83.61 9.91 -4.46
N GLN A 254 82.96 11.02 -4.76
CA GLN A 254 82.91 12.23 -3.93
C GLN A 254 81.54 12.30 -3.22
N LEU A 255 81.52 12.37 -1.90
CA LEU A 255 80.29 12.43 -1.11
C LEU A 255 79.74 13.88 -1.00
N SER A 256 78.42 14.03 -0.94
CA SER A 256 77.78 15.35 -1.09
C SER A 256 78.09 16.35 0.03
N GLY A 257 78.10 17.63 -0.36
CA GLY A 257 78.43 18.75 0.53
C GLY A 257 79.93 18.91 0.81
N SER A 258 80.80 18.17 0.13
CA SER A 258 82.22 18.47 -0.04
C SER A 258 82.43 19.53 -1.15
N GLY A 259 83.66 20.02 -1.35
CA GLY A 259 83.97 21.18 -2.22
C GLY A 259 83.92 20.92 -3.74
N GLU A 260 84.26 21.92 -4.55
CA GLU A 260 84.18 21.91 -6.04
C GLU A 260 85.25 21.03 -6.73
N ASN A 261 85.60 19.88 -6.15
CA ASN A 261 86.86 19.18 -6.41
C ASN A 261 86.84 18.19 -7.59
N CYS A 262 85.67 17.71 -8.04
CA CYS A 262 85.57 17.02 -9.34
C CYS A 262 85.73 17.98 -10.55
N GLU A 263 85.74 19.32 -10.38
CA GLU A 263 85.98 20.25 -11.50
C GLU A 263 87.48 20.32 -11.90
N GLY A 264 87.91 19.39 -12.76
CA GLY A 264 89.21 19.43 -13.44
C GLY A 264 90.18 18.29 -13.11
N GLY A 265 89.75 17.30 -12.33
CA GLY A 265 90.46 16.04 -12.10
C GLY A 265 90.36 15.05 -13.28
N SER A 266 90.95 13.87 -13.11
CA SER A 266 90.94 12.77 -14.09
C SER A 266 89.54 12.17 -14.33
N GLU A 267 89.40 11.40 -15.43
CA GLU A 267 88.15 10.91 -16.03
C GLU A 267 87.30 9.92 -15.17
N SER A 268 87.51 9.87 -13.85
CA SER A 268 87.02 8.84 -12.92
C SER A 268 86.30 9.37 -11.66
N CYS A 269 86.06 10.69 -11.56
CA CYS A 269 85.40 11.33 -10.42
C CYS A 269 83.86 11.29 -10.53
N ILE A 270 83.16 10.79 -9.49
CA ILE A 270 81.69 10.64 -9.46
C ILE A 270 81.13 11.28 -8.18
N GLU A 271 80.33 12.33 -8.29
CA GLU A 271 79.63 12.91 -7.14
C GLU A 271 78.37 12.09 -6.79
N LEU A 272 78.26 11.62 -5.54
CA LEU A 272 77.06 10.99 -4.99
C LEU A 272 76.24 12.02 -4.20
N LYS A 273 75.01 12.32 -4.62
CA LYS A 273 74.11 13.24 -3.90
C LYS A 273 73.67 12.65 -2.56
N ASN A 274 73.43 11.35 -2.50
CA ASN A 274 73.12 10.59 -1.29
C ASN A 274 73.98 9.31 -1.24
N ASP A 275 74.43 8.89 -0.05
CA ASP A 275 75.21 7.65 0.14
C ASP A 275 74.53 6.41 -0.47
N GLU A 276 73.19 6.37 -0.42
CA GLU A 276 72.41 5.27 -1.00
C GLU A 276 72.64 5.11 -2.50
N ASP A 277 72.90 6.21 -3.23
CA ASP A 277 73.01 6.25 -4.70
C ASP A 277 74.13 5.38 -5.24
N LEU A 278 75.12 5.03 -4.40
CA LEU A 278 76.19 4.06 -4.69
C LEU A 278 75.64 2.75 -5.28
N PHE A 279 74.43 2.33 -4.90
CA PHE A 279 73.77 1.13 -5.42
C PHE A 279 73.53 1.14 -6.95
N MET A 280 73.56 2.31 -7.59
CA MET A 280 73.41 2.45 -9.05
C MET A 280 74.71 2.17 -9.82
N TYR A 281 75.85 2.10 -9.12
CA TYR A 281 77.17 1.94 -9.72
C TYR A 281 77.71 0.53 -9.49
N ASN A 282 78.13 -0.12 -10.58
CA ASN A 282 78.84 -1.41 -10.55
C ASN A 282 80.02 -1.35 -11.53
N PRO A 283 81.29 -1.33 -11.06
CA PRO A 283 82.46 -1.29 -11.92
C PRO A 283 82.87 -2.68 -12.45
N PHE A 284 82.24 -3.77 -12.01
CA PHE A 284 82.59 -5.13 -12.38
C PHE A 284 81.83 -5.60 -13.63
N THR A 285 82.54 -6.16 -14.60
CA THR A 285 81.91 -6.75 -15.80
C THR A 285 82.49 -8.08 -16.21
N VAL A 286 81.62 -8.89 -16.81
CA VAL A 286 81.98 -10.12 -17.52
C VAL A 286 81.89 -9.83 -19.01
N THR A 287 82.98 -10.02 -19.74
CA THR A 287 83.05 -9.52 -21.14
C THR A 287 82.32 -10.45 -22.13
N GLN A 288 81.21 -9.95 -22.70
CA GLN A 288 80.39 -10.55 -23.78
C GLN A 288 79.60 -11.83 -23.47
N SER A 289 78.35 -11.90 -23.98
CA SER A 289 77.73 -13.10 -24.64
C SER A 289 76.20 -13.04 -24.74
N LEU A 290 75.51 -12.23 -23.92
CA LEU A 290 74.04 -12.16 -23.89
C LEU A 290 73.44 -11.68 -25.23
N ASN A 291 72.69 -12.54 -25.89
CA ASN A 291 72.00 -12.24 -27.15
C ASN A 291 70.54 -12.72 -27.15
N CYS A 292 69.76 -12.20 -28.10
CA CYS A 292 68.34 -12.53 -28.29
C CYS A 292 68.12 -13.33 -29.57
N ALA A 293 68.76 -14.50 -29.67
CA ALA A 293 68.75 -15.33 -30.87
C ALA A 293 67.34 -15.73 -31.36
N ASP A 294 66.39 -15.94 -30.44
CA ASP A 294 65.00 -16.31 -30.75
C ASP A 294 64.05 -15.09 -30.92
N LEU A 295 64.56 -13.84 -30.88
CA LEU A 295 63.79 -12.60 -31.07
C LEU A 295 64.55 -11.59 -31.97
N GLU A 296 64.19 -11.53 -33.24
CA GLU A 296 64.79 -10.62 -34.23
C GLU A 296 64.51 -9.14 -33.87
N ASN A 297 65.55 -8.30 -33.87
CA ASN A 297 65.53 -6.93 -33.32
C ASN A 297 65.14 -6.84 -31.83
N GLY A 298 65.21 -7.96 -31.10
CA GLY A 298 65.03 -8.02 -29.66
C GLY A 298 66.24 -7.47 -28.90
N VAL A 299 65.98 -6.93 -27.72
CA VAL A 299 67.00 -6.47 -26.76
C VAL A 299 66.94 -7.28 -25.48
N PRO A 300 68.08 -7.59 -24.84
CA PRO A 300 68.11 -8.10 -23.47
C PRO A 300 67.40 -7.16 -22.50
N VAL A 301 66.54 -7.72 -21.66
CA VAL A 301 65.80 -7.04 -20.59
C VAL A 301 65.85 -7.93 -19.34
N THR A 302 66.31 -7.36 -18.23
CA THR A 302 66.45 -8.06 -16.96
C THR A 302 65.11 -8.11 -16.22
N LEU A 303 64.60 -9.33 -15.93
CA LEU A 303 63.42 -9.52 -15.08
C LEU A 303 63.80 -10.42 -13.89
N VAL A 304 63.10 -10.29 -12.76
CA VAL A 304 63.25 -11.25 -11.66
C VAL A 304 62.22 -12.38 -11.81
N GLY A 305 62.65 -13.62 -11.59
CA GLY A 305 61.79 -14.80 -11.58
C GLY A 305 60.98 -14.93 -10.29
N ASP A 306 60.05 -15.89 -10.28
CA ASP A 306 59.20 -16.22 -9.12
C ASP A 306 59.98 -16.81 -7.92
N ASP A 307 61.28 -17.02 -8.09
CA ASP A 307 62.25 -17.53 -7.11
C ASP A 307 63.19 -16.42 -6.57
N GLY A 308 63.03 -15.18 -7.01
CA GLY A 308 63.92 -14.06 -6.66
C GLY A 308 65.22 -13.97 -7.50
N THR A 309 65.47 -14.90 -8.42
CA THR A 309 66.66 -14.89 -9.27
C THR A 309 66.46 -14.04 -10.53
N ARG A 310 67.53 -13.39 -11.03
CA ARG A 310 67.41 -12.33 -12.02
C ARG A 310 67.76 -12.78 -13.44
N GLN A 311 66.79 -13.50 -14.01
CA GLN A 311 66.86 -14.10 -15.33
C GLN A 311 66.81 -13.03 -16.44
N CYS A 312 67.65 -13.19 -17.47
CA CYS A 312 67.67 -12.32 -18.64
C CYS A 312 66.61 -12.79 -19.64
N PHE A 313 65.77 -11.88 -20.12
CA PHE A 313 64.73 -12.12 -21.11
C PHE A 313 64.91 -11.22 -22.33
N CYS A 314 64.23 -11.55 -23.43
CA CYS A 314 64.28 -10.77 -24.67
C CYS A 314 62.98 -10.00 -24.87
N GLY A 315 63.08 -8.67 -24.79
CA GLY A 315 62.00 -7.71 -25.03
C GLY A 315 62.19 -6.95 -26.34
N CYS A 316 61.26 -6.05 -26.64
CA CYS A 316 61.37 -5.13 -27.76
C CYS A 316 61.75 -3.72 -27.27
N PRO A 317 62.59 -2.97 -28.01
CA PRO A 317 62.96 -1.61 -27.64
C PRO A 317 61.75 -0.66 -27.71
N ALA A 318 61.84 0.47 -26.99
CA ALA A 318 60.75 1.45 -26.91
C ALA A 318 60.25 1.89 -28.31
N GLY A 319 58.92 1.84 -28.51
CA GLY A 319 58.29 2.08 -29.81
C GLY A 319 58.27 0.88 -30.77
N TYR A 320 58.58 -0.34 -30.31
CA TYR A 320 58.51 -1.58 -31.08
C TYR A 320 57.67 -2.65 -30.35
N GLU A 321 56.85 -3.40 -31.08
CA GLU A 321 56.01 -4.50 -30.58
C GLU A 321 56.55 -5.85 -31.05
N MET A 322 56.45 -6.87 -30.19
CA MET A 322 56.75 -8.26 -30.55
C MET A 322 55.66 -8.85 -31.44
N LYS A 323 56.01 -9.28 -32.65
CA LYS A 323 55.09 -9.89 -33.63
C LYS A 323 55.64 -11.21 -34.15
N ALA A 324 54.76 -12.14 -34.51
CA ALA A 324 55.15 -13.43 -35.07
C ALA A 324 55.56 -13.29 -36.55
N LYS A 325 56.66 -13.93 -36.93
CA LYS A 325 57.25 -13.96 -38.28
C LYS A 325 57.53 -15.40 -38.66
N GLY A 326 56.47 -16.16 -38.95
CA GLY A 326 56.56 -17.61 -39.19
C GLY A 326 56.60 -18.37 -37.87
N SER A 327 57.65 -19.16 -37.64
CA SER A 327 57.93 -19.81 -36.35
C SER A 327 58.52 -18.87 -35.31
N ASP A 328 59.10 -17.76 -35.76
CA ASP A 328 60.03 -16.95 -34.98
C ASP A 328 59.35 -15.64 -34.56
N LYS A 329 59.92 -14.89 -33.61
CA LYS A 329 59.40 -13.59 -33.18
C LYS A 329 60.32 -12.45 -33.64
N VAL A 330 59.73 -11.29 -33.94
CA VAL A 330 60.43 -10.08 -34.38
C VAL A 330 59.86 -8.83 -33.71
N CYS A 331 60.70 -7.88 -33.35
CA CYS A 331 60.30 -6.56 -32.89
C CYS A 331 60.04 -5.63 -34.08
N VAL A 332 58.82 -5.12 -34.20
CA VAL A 332 58.33 -4.31 -35.32
C VAL A 332 57.96 -2.92 -34.82
N LYS A 333 58.48 -1.87 -35.47
CA LYS A 333 58.23 -0.48 -35.08
C LYS A 333 56.74 -0.15 -35.15
N VAL A 334 56.24 0.53 -34.11
CA VAL A 334 54.85 0.97 -33.99
C VAL A 334 54.80 2.50 -34.16
N GLY A 335 53.84 3.00 -34.95
CA GLY A 335 53.64 4.43 -35.10
C GLY A 335 53.00 5.02 -33.85
N ASN A 336 53.69 5.96 -33.19
CA ASN A 336 53.24 6.67 -31.99
C ASN A 336 52.65 5.77 -30.88
N ALA A 337 53.24 4.59 -30.65
CA ALA A 337 53.04 3.90 -29.38
C ALA A 337 53.58 4.78 -28.25
N SER A 338 52.70 5.20 -27.34
CA SER A 338 53.05 6.06 -26.22
C SER A 338 53.86 5.30 -25.17
N SER A 339 54.95 5.90 -24.69
CA SER A 339 55.96 5.25 -23.84
C SER A 339 55.48 4.90 -22.43
N CYS A 340 54.43 5.57 -21.94
CA CYS A 340 53.94 5.44 -20.58
C CYS A 340 52.78 4.44 -20.47
N VAL A 341 52.85 3.46 -19.56
CA VAL A 341 51.76 2.48 -19.36
C VAL A 341 50.42 3.11 -18.99
N TRP A 342 50.42 4.28 -18.34
CA TRP A 342 49.19 5.00 -17.98
C TRP A 342 48.57 5.83 -19.10
N SER A 343 49.26 6.01 -20.24
CA SER A 343 48.83 6.87 -21.36
C SER A 343 47.69 6.27 -22.22
N LYS A 344 46.85 5.46 -21.61
CA LYS A 344 45.72 4.76 -22.22
C LYS A 344 44.65 5.74 -22.70
N VAL A 345 44.23 5.63 -23.96
CA VAL A 345 43.12 6.39 -24.53
C VAL A 345 41.84 6.13 -23.72
N GLY A 346 41.21 7.19 -23.19
CA GLY A 346 40.05 7.10 -22.30
C GLY A 346 40.37 6.73 -20.84
N GLY A 347 41.64 6.58 -20.47
CA GLY A 347 42.11 6.40 -19.09
C GLY A 347 41.65 5.12 -18.39
N TYR A 348 41.68 5.16 -17.06
CA TYR A 348 41.22 4.08 -16.17
C TYR A 348 39.95 4.53 -15.45
N LYS A 349 38.90 3.73 -15.49
CA LYS A 349 37.60 4.06 -14.90
C LYS A 349 37.29 3.08 -13.77
N HIS A 350 37.12 3.61 -12.57
CA HIS A 350 36.60 2.87 -11.42
C HIS A 350 35.15 3.29 -11.17
N GLN A 351 34.27 2.32 -10.91
CA GLN A 351 32.84 2.56 -10.65
C GLN A 351 32.49 1.95 -9.30
N VAL A 352 32.10 2.80 -8.35
CA VAL A 352 31.79 2.38 -6.97
C VAL A 352 30.31 2.03 -6.91
N SER A 353 30.00 0.73 -6.96
CA SER A 353 28.63 0.20 -6.91
C SER A 353 28.23 -0.36 -5.55
N THR A 354 28.99 -0.04 -4.50
CA THR A 354 28.83 -0.57 -3.13
C THR A 354 28.93 0.56 -2.13
N LYS A 355 28.04 0.57 -1.12
CA LYS A 355 28.02 1.63 -0.10
C LYS A 355 29.37 1.76 0.63
N SER A 356 30.06 2.87 0.41
CA SER A 356 31.22 3.29 1.20
C SER A 356 30.76 4.11 2.41
N SER A 357 31.36 3.90 3.59
CA SER A 357 31.10 4.71 4.79
C SER A 357 31.98 5.97 4.87
N VAL A 358 33.15 5.92 4.26
CA VAL A 358 34.12 7.01 4.11
C VAL A 358 34.78 6.84 2.74
N CYS A 359 35.09 7.94 2.07
CA CYS A 359 35.84 7.94 0.82
C CYS A 359 37.32 7.69 1.09
N SER A 360 37.74 6.44 0.94
CA SER A 360 39.15 6.05 0.86
C SER A 360 39.29 5.09 -0.31
N PHE A 361 39.72 5.63 -1.44
CA PHE A 361 40.05 4.86 -2.63
C PHE A 361 41.57 4.82 -2.71
N ASP A 362 42.14 3.62 -2.64
CA ASP A 362 43.57 3.39 -2.44
C ASP A 362 43.95 2.00 -2.99
N HIS A 363 45.24 1.67 -3.03
CA HIS A 363 45.76 0.42 -3.62
C HIS A 363 45.33 0.18 -5.08
N ILE A 364 45.52 1.18 -5.93
CA ILE A 364 45.05 1.17 -7.33
C ILE A 364 45.74 0.12 -8.23
N VAL A 365 46.93 -0.34 -7.86
CA VAL A 365 47.59 -1.46 -8.55
C VAL A 365 46.91 -2.76 -8.13
N ASP A 366 46.88 -3.06 -6.84
CA ASP A 366 46.44 -4.35 -6.28
C ASP A 366 44.94 -4.59 -6.44
N LYS A 367 44.11 -3.56 -6.16
CA LYS A 367 42.65 -3.68 -6.13
C LYS A 367 42.00 -3.42 -7.49
N TRP A 368 42.59 -2.56 -8.32
CA TRP A 368 41.98 -2.12 -9.59
C TRP A 368 42.75 -2.57 -10.84
N GLY A 369 43.94 -3.16 -10.69
CA GLY A 369 44.74 -3.64 -11.82
C GLY A 369 45.27 -2.53 -12.72
N ILE A 370 45.47 -1.30 -12.20
CA ILE A 370 46.13 -0.24 -12.96
C ILE A 370 47.61 -0.63 -13.14
N PRO A 371 48.14 -0.68 -14.37
CA PRO A 371 49.50 -1.13 -14.62
C PRO A 371 50.52 -0.16 -14.00
N LEU A 372 51.53 -0.71 -13.36
CA LEU A 372 52.54 0.03 -12.62
C LEU A 372 53.67 0.49 -13.57
N PRO A 373 54.00 1.80 -13.67
CA PRO A 373 55.06 2.26 -14.55
C PRO A 373 56.44 1.75 -14.11
N LEU A 374 57.21 1.31 -15.10
CA LEU A 374 58.56 0.81 -14.92
C LEU A 374 59.54 1.81 -15.56
N PRO A 375 60.10 2.74 -14.78
CA PRO A 375 61.17 3.59 -15.24
C PRO A 375 62.42 2.74 -15.45
N THR A 376 62.89 2.67 -16.69
CA THR A 376 64.19 2.08 -17.04
C THR A 376 65.23 3.19 -17.03
N SER A 377 66.19 3.11 -16.12
CA SER A 377 67.35 3.98 -16.13
C SER A 377 68.22 3.69 -17.36
N GLY A 378 68.33 4.69 -18.23
CA GLY A 378 69.23 4.63 -19.40
C GLY A 378 70.66 4.95 -18.98
N TYR A 379 71.23 4.15 -18.07
CA TYR A 379 72.58 4.37 -17.56
C TYR A 379 73.63 4.08 -18.63
N GLY A 380 73.87 5.09 -19.46
CA GLY A 380 75.18 5.45 -19.98
C GLY A 380 75.35 5.37 -21.49
N SER A 381 76.59 5.58 -21.94
CA SER A 381 76.95 5.56 -23.36
C SER A 381 78.43 5.27 -23.56
N SER A 382 78.80 4.78 -24.74
CA SER A 382 80.19 4.65 -25.19
C SER A 382 80.69 5.89 -25.96
N LYS A 383 80.15 7.08 -25.66
CA LYS A 383 80.50 8.33 -26.35
C LYS A 383 80.51 9.52 -25.39
N LEU A 384 81.63 10.24 -25.39
CA LEU A 384 81.71 11.59 -24.83
C LEU A 384 80.63 12.52 -25.43
N LEU A 385 79.61 12.82 -24.63
CA LEU A 385 78.77 14.00 -24.74
C LEU A 385 78.78 14.72 -23.39
N LEU A 386 79.98 15.16 -23.01
CA LEU A 386 80.29 15.90 -21.77
C LEU A 386 79.81 17.37 -21.85
N LEU A 387 78.63 17.59 -22.47
CA LEU A 387 78.02 18.88 -22.77
C LEU A 387 76.49 18.75 -22.77
N LEU A 388 75.83 19.63 -22.01
CA LEU A 388 74.37 19.88 -22.01
C LEU A 388 73.46 18.93 -21.20
N ALA A 389 73.70 18.80 -19.89
CA ALA A 389 72.67 19.00 -18.85
C ALA A 389 73.36 19.23 -17.50
N ASP A 390 72.75 20.03 -16.61
CA ASP A 390 73.35 20.35 -15.31
C ASP A 390 73.36 19.12 -14.39
N GLY A 391 74.47 18.87 -13.67
CA GLY A 391 74.58 17.87 -12.58
C GLY A 391 73.79 18.23 -11.31
N SER A 392 72.66 18.92 -11.50
CA SER A 392 71.78 19.51 -10.50
C SER A 392 70.49 18.67 -10.28
N LEU A 393 70.30 17.59 -11.04
CA LEU A 393 69.17 16.67 -10.89
C LEU A 393 69.47 15.61 -9.82
N ASP A 394 68.80 15.75 -8.68
CA ASP A 394 68.76 14.77 -7.59
C ASP A 394 68.06 13.47 -8.06
N PRO A 395 68.72 12.29 -8.00
CA PRO A 395 68.26 11.05 -8.62
C PRO A 395 67.10 10.41 -7.85
N ARG A 396 65.87 10.60 -8.33
CA ARG A 396 64.66 10.17 -7.62
C ARG A 396 63.52 9.76 -8.54
N ILE A 397 62.65 8.91 -8.02
CA ILE A 397 61.32 8.69 -8.57
C ILE A 397 60.33 9.55 -7.77
N ARG A 398 59.60 10.41 -8.47
CA ARG A 398 58.50 11.19 -7.91
C ARG A 398 57.18 10.62 -8.40
N VAL A 399 56.27 10.34 -7.48
CA VAL A 399 54.89 9.96 -7.77
C VAL A 399 53.99 11.10 -7.31
N SER A 400 53.13 11.60 -8.18
CA SER A 400 52.18 12.65 -7.85
C SER A 400 50.79 12.36 -8.42
N ALA A 401 49.78 12.96 -7.80
CA ALA A 401 48.41 12.93 -8.30
C ALA A 401 47.70 14.24 -7.97
N VAL A 402 46.98 14.77 -8.96
CA VAL A 402 46.14 15.97 -8.84
C VAL A 402 44.71 15.66 -9.27
N LYS A 403 43.72 16.25 -8.59
CA LYS A 403 42.33 16.24 -9.03
C LYS A 403 42.08 17.38 -10.01
N THR A 404 41.68 17.05 -11.23
CA THR A 404 41.33 18.05 -12.23
C THR A 404 39.92 18.60 -11.98
N GLN A 405 39.82 19.94 -11.99
CA GLN A 405 38.60 20.71 -11.74
C GLN A 405 38.01 21.21 -13.07
N ASP A 406 37.62 20.28 -13.95
CA ASP A 406 36.93 20.63 -15.19
C ASP A 406 35.46 21.02 -14.94
N PRO A 407 34.85 21.86 -15.79
CA PRO A 407 33.49 22.34 -15.59
C PRO A 407 32.45 21.22 -15.75
N GLU A 408 31.54 21.12 -14.78
CA GLU A 408 30.45 20.15 -14.80
C GLU A 408 29.16 20.77 -15.34
N TYR A 409 28.56 20.18 -16.37
CA TYR A 409 27.30 20.65 -16.96
C TYR A 409 26.16 19.66 -16.73
N TYR A 410 24.93 20.18 -16.54
CA TYR A 410 23.75 19.33 -16.40
C TYR A 410 23.49 18.52 -17.68
N ALA A 411 23.48 17.20 -17.55
CA ALA A 411 23.36 16.27 -18.66
C ALA A 411 22.06 16.46 -19.47
N GLY A 412 20.97 16.92 -18.83
CA GLY A 412 19.71 17.22 -19.52
C GLY A 412 19.81 18.34 -20.56
N PHE A 413 20.81 19.24 -20.46
CA PHE A 413 21.11 20.23 -21.49
C PHE A 413 22.07 19.68 -22.57
N LEU A 414 22.98 18.78 -22.18
CA LEU A 414 23.95 18.17 -23.09
C LEU A 414 23.35 17.09 -24.00
N ILE A 415 22.45 16.24 -23.49
CA ILE A 415 21.90 15.09 -24.22
C ILE A 415 21.22 15.49 -25.56
N PRO A 416 20.37 16.54 -25.63
CA PRO A 416 19.77 16.99 -26.88
C PRO A 416 20.79 17.51 -27.91
N ILE A 417 21.96 17.96 -27.45
CA ILE A 417 23.05 18.49 -28.29
C ILE A 417 23.93 17.33 -28.79
N LEU A 418 24.47 16.54 -27.86
CA LEU A 418 25.40 15.45 -28.12
C LEU A 418 24.76 14.26 -28.84
N GLY A 419 23.44 14.06 -28.72
CA GLY A 419 22.69 13.02 -29.44
C GLY A 419 22.74 13.11 -30.97
N SER A 420 23.33 14.18 -31.53
CA SER A 420 23.57 14.38 -32.96
C SER A 420 24.98 14.02 -33.43
N VAL A 421 25.95 13.84 -32.53
CA VAL A 421 27.39 13.81 -32.87
C VAL A 421 27.97 12.38 -32.83
N GLN A 422 28.23 11.80 -34.00
CA GLN A 422 28.69 10.40 -34.15
C GLN A 422 30.23 10.21 -34.09
N SER A 423 31.02 11.24 -33.81
CA SER A 423 32.48 11.21 -33.93
C SER A 423 33.23 11.00 -32.61
N ALA A 424 34.18 10.06 -32.64
CA ALA A 424 35.38 9.88 -31.79
C ALA A 424 35.37 10.40 -30.32
N TRP A 425 35.66 9.48 -29.39
CA TRP A 425 35.85 9.76 -27.96
C TRP A 425 37.14 10.55 -27.66
N PRO A 426 37.13 11.47 -26.67
CA PRO A 426 36.05 12.39 -26.28
C PRO A 426 36.18 13.72 -27.06
N LEU A 427 35.06 14.39 -27.29
CA LEU A 427 35.03 15.75 -27.84
C LEU A 427 35.39 16.77 -26.78
N LYS A 428 36.08 17.85 -27.15
CA LYS A 428 36.24 19.02 -26.28
C LYS A 428 34.99 19.88 -26.25
N PHE A 429 34.79 20.68 -25.21
CA PHE A 429 33.69 21.65 -25.15
C PHE A 429 33.80 22.70 -26.28
N SER A 430 35.02 23.01 -26.74
CA SER A 430 35.24 23.79 -27.96
C SER A 430 34.70 23.10 -29.22
N ASP A 431 34.81 21.77 -29.32
CA ASP A 431 34.25 21.01 -30.44
C ASP A 431 32.72 20.92 -30.34
N VAL A 432 32.17 20.77 -29.13
CA VAL A 432 30.72 20.77 -28.87
C VAL A 432 30.11 22.12 -29.24
N THR A 433 30.75 23.23 -28.85
CA THR A 433 30.29 24.59 -29.18
C THR A 433 30.50 24.94 -30.66
N ALA A 434 31.53 24.43 -31.32
CA ALA A 434 31.71 24.57 -32.77
C ALA A 434 30.62 23.82 -33.56
N ASN A 435 30.25 22.61 -33.15
CA ASN A 435 29.16 21.83 -33.77
C ASN A 435 27.77 22.35 -33.40
N THR A 436 27.59 22.93 -32.21
CA THR A 436 26.30 23.48 -31.74
C THR A 436 26.53 24.78 -30.95
N PRO A 437 26.50 25.95 -31.63
CA PRO A 437 26.81 27.25 -31.00
C PRO A 437 25.91 27.66 -29.82
N SER A 438 24.74 27.05 -29.65
CA SER A 438 23.89 27.25 -28.46
C SER A 438 24.46 26.62 -27.18
N ALA A 439 25.39 25.66 -27.28
CA ALA A 439 26.09 25.10 -26.13
C ALA A 439 26.94 26.15 -25.39
N GLY A 440 27.42 27.18 -26.10
CA GLY A 440 28.20 28.29 -25.52
C GLY A 440 27.37 29.27 -24.70
N LYS A 441 26.12 28.92 -24.38
CA LYS A 441 25.21 29.63 -23.46
C LYS A 441 24.77 28.77 -22.28
N LEU A 442 25.36 27.58 -22.12
CA LEU A 442 25.14 26.76 -20.94
C LEU A 442 26.05 27.27 -19.82
N ASP A 443 25.46 27.65 -18.70
CA ASP A 443 26.20 27.85 -17.46
C ASP A 443 26.51 26.46 -16.86
N PRO A 444 27.75 26.18 -16.41
CA PRO A 444 28.05 24.95 -15.71
C PRO A 444 27.44 24.95 -14.30
N MET A 445 27.10 23.77 -13.78
CA MET A 445 26.69 23.59 -12.38
C MET A 445 27.86 23.81 -11.42
N TYR A 446 29.07 23.43 -11.84
CA TYR A 446 30.32 23.72 -11.14
C TYR A 446 31.33 24.30 -12.14
N PRO A 447 31.85 25.53 -11.93
CA PRO A 447 32.81 26.14 -12.84
C PRO A 447 34.18 25.45 -12.76
N SER A 448 35.00 25.67 -13.79
CA SER A 448 36.40 25.22 -13.81
C SER A 448 37.22 25.82 -12.66
N GLY A 449 38.04 25.02 -12.01
CA GLY A 449 38.96 25.44 -10.94
C GLY A 449 40.44 25.16 -11.27
N GLU A 450 41.31 25.35 -10.28
CA GLU A 450 42.72 24.93 -10.37
C GLU A 450 42.85 23.43 -10.01
N ASP A 451 43.80 22.72 -10.64
CA ASP A 451 44.14 21.33 -10.27
C ASP A 451 44.49 21.24 -8.78
N LEU A 452 43.83 20.36 -8.02
CA LEU A 452 44.08 20.20 -6.57
C LEU A 452 45.08 19.07 -6.31
N PRO A 453 46.28 19.33 -5.75
CA PRO A 453 47.21 18.25 -5.38
C PRO A 453 46.65 17.38 -4.27
N ILE A 454 46.62 16.06 -4.50
CA ILE A 454 46.16 15.06 -3.51
C ILE A 454 47.29 14.13 -3.03
N HIS A 455 48.35 13.97 -3.83
CA HIS A 455 49.53 13.19 -3.50
C HIS A 455 50.77 13.79 -4.20
N ASP A 456 51.88 13.84 -3.49
CA ASP A 456 53.21 14.19 -4.01
C ASP A 456 54.27 13.55 -3.10
N ALA A 457 55.03 12.59 -3.62
CA ALA A 457 56.04 11.86 -2.88
C ALA A 457 57.27 11.58 -3.76
N ALA A 458 58.46 11.92 -3.27
CA ALA A 458 59.73 11.51 -3.84
C ALA A 458 60.30 10.29 -3.09
N LYS A 459 60.97 9.40 -3.83
CA LYS A 459 61.66 8.20 -3.34
C LYS A 459 63.02 8.06 -4.00
N SER A 460 64.02 7.57 -3.28
CA SER A 460 65.29 7.15 -3.90
C SER A 460 64.99 6.00 -4.88
N TRP A 461 65.83 5.84 -5.91
CA TRP A 461 65.62 4.76 -6.89
C TRP A 461 65.62 3.37 -6.24
N LYS A 462 66.41 3.20 -5.17
CA LYS A 462 66.48 1.98 -4.34
C LYS A 462 65.15 1.72 -3.67
N ASP A 463 64.62 2.72 -2.97
CA ASP A 463 63.36 2.65 -2.24
C ASP A 463 62.16 2.41 -3.18
N TYR A 464 62.17 3.02 -4.38
CA TYR A 464 61.17 2.75 -5.41
C TYR A 464 61.31 1.34 -5.99
N GLN A 465 62.51 0.86 -6.37
CA GLN A 465 62.65 -0.51 -6.86
C GLN A 465 62.14 -1.53 -5.82
N SER A 466 62.55 -1.35 -4.56
CA SER A 466 62.18 -2.23 -3.46
C SER A 466 60.71 -2.14 -3.04
N ASN A 467 59.99 -1.04 -3.27
CA ASN A 467 58.62 -0.83 -2.78
C ASN A 467 57.62 -0.22 -3.79
N ARG A 468 57.92 -0.16 -5.10
CA ARG A 468 57.13 0.60 -6.11
C ARG A 468 55.61 0.40 -6.14
N ALA A 469 55.12 -0.81 -5.90
CA ALA A 469 53.68 -1.07 -5.86
C ALA A 469 53.05 -0.31 -4.71
N GLU A 470 53.69 -0.35 -3.54
CA GLU A 470 53.33 0.44 -2.35
C GLU A 470 53.48 1.95 -2.59
N ALA A 471 54.53 2.38 -3.31
CA ALA A 471 54.71 3.78 -3.69
C ALA A 471 53.52 4.34 -4.48
N VAL A 472 53.00 3.61 -5.47
CA VAL A 472 51.80 4.02 -6.22
C VAL A 472 50.50 3.74 -5.46
N ASN A 473 50.43 2.66 -4.68
CA ASN A 473 49.27 2.33 -3.84
C ASN A 473 49.07 3.31 -2.67
N SER A 474 50.10 4.10 -2.31
CA SER A 474 50.05 5.16 -1.30
C SER A 474 49.28 6.42 -1.74
N ILE A 475 48.85 6.49 -3.02
CA ILE A 475 47.89 7.51 -3.47
C ILE A 475 46.51 7.18 -2.91
N VAL A 476 45.95 8.08 -2.09
CA VAL A 476 44.61 7.95 -1.50
C VAL A 476 43.70 9.04 -2.04
N PHE A 477 42.71 8.66 -2.85
CA PHE A 477 41.67 9.55 -3.37
C PHE A 477 40.50 9.58 -2.37
N LYS A 478 39.99 10.77 -2.04
CA LYS A 478 39.09 11.01 -0.90
C LYS A 478 37.68 11.44 -1.31
N ASP A 479 37.34 11.25 -2.58
CA ASP A 479 36.17 11.83 -3.22
C ASP A 479 35.99 11.22 -4.63
N TYR A 480 34.87 11.52 -5.28
CA TYR A 480 34.64 11.18 -6.69
C TYR A 480 35.21 12.25 -7.60
N GLY A 481 35.81 11.86 -8.73
CA GLY A 481 36.57 12.80 -9.55
C GLY A 481 37.33 12.22 -10.72
N LYS A 482 37.90 13.14 -11.50
CA LYS A 482 38.92 12.90 -12.52
C LYS A 482 40.28 13.33 -11.97
N TYR A 483 41.26 12.45 -12.04
CA TYR A 483 42.59 12.65 -11.46
C TYR A 483 43.65 12.40 -12.51
N ARG A 484 44.59 13.34 -12.64
CA ARG A 484 45.82 13.15 -13.40
C ARG A 484 46.86 12.56 -12.46
N VAL A 485 47.43 11.41 -12.84
CA VAL A 485 48.51 10.73 -12.10
C VAL A 485 49.79 10.86 -12.91
N GLU A 486 50.88 11.23 -12.25
CA GLU A 486 52.15 11.52 -12.90
C GLU A 486 53.27 10.81 -12.15
N MET A 487 54.17 10.16 -12.90
CA MET A 487 55.40 9.59 -12.35
C MET A 487 56.59 10.17 -13.12
N ASP A 488 57.39 10.96 -12.43
CA ASP A 488 58.64 11.50 -12.95
C ASP A 488 59.81 10.64 -12.46
N ALA A 489 60.67 10.23 -13.37
CA ALA A 489 61.94 9.61 -13.07
C ALA A 489 63.06 10.59 -13.41
N TYR A 490 63.92 10.91 -12.44
CA TYR A 490 65.09 11.76 -12.60
C TYR A 490 66.35 10.92 -12.38
N ASP A 491 67.30 10.99 -13.30
CA ASP A 491 68.67 10.49 -13.12
C ASP A 491 69.67 11.65 -13.22
N TYR A 492 70.96 11.36 -13.02
CA TYR A 492 72.05 12.35 -13.02
C TYR A 492 72.22 13.12 -14.34
N TYR A 493 71.60 12.69 -15.44
CA TYR A 493 71.83 13.22 -16.79
C TYR A 493 70.53 13.53 -17.57
N SER A 494 69.39 13.01 -17.14
CA SER A 494 68.12 13.12 -17.85
C SER A 494 66.90 12.89 -16.95
N SER A 495 65.70 13.11 -17.50
CA SER A 495 64.45 12.74 -16.85
C SER A 495 63.38 12.29 -17.84
N ALA A 496 62.41 11.53 -17.34
CA ALA A 496 61.25 11.05 -18.08
C ALA A 496 59.98 11.16 -17.24
N ALA A 497 58.85 11.49 -17.87
CA ALA A 497 57.54 11.55 -17.22
C ALA A 497 56.58 10.50 -17.80
N CYS A 498 55.74 9.92 -16.94
CA CYS A 498 54.66 9.02 -17.29
C CYS A 498 53.33 9.55 -16.73
N THR A 499 52.54 10.19 -17.58
CA THR A 499 51.23 10.77 -17.24
C THR A 499 50.08 9.80 -17.55
N GLY A 500 49.10 9.76 -16.64
CA GLY A 500 47.88 8.98 -16.71
C GLY A 500 46.64 9.76 -16.31
N CYS A 501 45.47 9.16 -16.56
CA CYS A 501 44.20 9.66 -16.03
C CYS A 501 43.36 8.53 -15.43
N ILE A 502 42.84 8.80 -14.22
CA ILE A 502 41.95 7.93 -13.47
C ILE A 502 40.64 8.68 -13.24
N ALA A 503 39.51 8.06 -13.56
CA ALA A 503 38.18 8.56 -13.26
C ALA A 503 37.51 7.64 -12.24
N ILE A 504 37.19 8.17 -11.06
CA ILE A 504 36.49 7.48 -9.98
C ILE A 504 35.05 8.00 -9.97
N LEU A 505 34.09 7.12 -10.26
CA LEU A 505 32.68 7.47 -10.35
C LEU A 505 31.85 6.77 -9.28
N ASP A 506 30.91 7.54 -8.76
CA ASP A 506 29.74 7.04 -8.07
C ASP A 506 28.85 6.22 -9.01
N ASN A 507 28.50 5.00 -8.58
CA ASN A 507 27.47 4.14 -9.17
C ASN A 507 26.61 3.47 -8.06
N TYR A 508 26.49 4.07 -6.88
CA TYR A 508 25.69 3.57 -5.76
C TYR A 508 24.56 4.56 -5.46
N ARG A 509 23.34 4.27 -5.95
CA ARG A 509 22.17 5.17 -5.82
C ARG A 509 21.55 5.12 -4.41
N PRO A 510 20.88 6.21 -3.94
CA PRO A 510 20.26 6.24 -2.62
C PRO A 510 19.19 5.18 -2.48
N ARG A 511 19.07 4.57 -1.29
CA ARG A 511 18.11 3.49 -1.01
C ARG A 511 17.22 3.80 0.16
N ALA A 512 15.96 3.38 0.07
CA ALA A 512 15.02 3.50 1.17
C ALA A 512 15.45 2.62 2.36
N THR A 513 15.45 3.20 3.56
CA THR A 513 15.63 2.48 4.84
C THR A 513 14.30 2.05 5.46
N THR A 514 13.22 2.70 5.07
CA THR A 514 11.84 2.52 5.54
C THR A 514 10.97 1.96 4.42
N GLU A 515 9.89 1.25 4.79
CA GLU A 515 8.96 0.69 3.82
C GLU A 515 7.98 1.76 3.30
N CYS A 516 7.76 1.80 1.98
CA CYS A 516 6.73 2.64 1.38
C CYS A 516 5.33 2.27 1.94
N PRO A 517 4.56 3.21 2.50
CA PRO A 517 3.30 2.90 3.19
C PRO A 517 2.23 2.36 2.23
N ALA A 518 1.51 1.34 2.70
CA ALA A 518 0.33 0.83 2.03
C ALA A 518 -0.93 1.65 2.37
N SER A 519 -1.77 1.90 1.37
CA SER A 519 -3.12 2.45 1.54
C SER A 519 -3.99 1.56 2.44
N PHE A 520 -5.06 2.14 2.99
CA PHE A 520 -6.11 1.37 3.66
C PHE A 520 -7.52 1.77 3.20
N CYS A 521 -8.46 0.86 3.45
CA CYS A 521 -9.86 0.97 3.11
C CYS A 521 -10.68 0.17 4.13
N ASP A 522 -11.97 0.50 4.27
CA ASP A 522 -12.84 -0.23 5.18
C ASP A 522 -13.32 -1.53 4.53
N SER A 523 -12.95 -2.66 5.12
CA SER A 523 -13.18 -4.00 4.59
C SER A 523 -14.62 -4.48 4.80
N VAL A 524 -15.60 -3.70 4.33
CA VAL A 524 -17.02 -4.07 4.36
C VAL A 524 -17.24 -5.29 3.46
N SER A 525 -17.40 -6.45 4.10
CA SER A 525 -17.75 -7.74 3.46
C SER A 525 -16.77 -8.31 2.42
N GLY A 526 -15.50 -8.50 2.81
CA GLY A 526 -14.67 -9.58 2.26
C GLY A 526 -14.20 -9.45 0.80
N ALA A 527 -14.29 -8.27 0.19
CA ALA A 527 -13.54 -7.97 -1.03
C ALA A 527 -12.03 -8.02 -0.74
N VAL A 528 -11.27 -8.73 -1.56
CA VAL A 528 -9.81 -8.92 -1.40
C VAL A 528 -9.01 -7.65 -1.76
N ASP A 529 -9.66 -6.69 -2.41
CA ASP A 529 -9.09 -5.38 -2.77
C ASP A 529 -10.22 -4.34 -2.65
N CYS A 530 -10.18 -3.51 -1.60
CA CYS A 530 -11.08 -2.37 -1.41
C CYS A 530 -10.44 -1.02 -1.83
N GLY A 531 -9.30 -1.06 -2.53
CA GLY A 531 -8.59 0.13 -2.99
C GLY A 531 -8.02 0.99 -1.86
N CYS A 532 -8.11 2.31 -2.02
CA CYS A 532 -7.45 3.30 -1.16
C CYS A 532 -8.42 4.24 -0.43
N THR A 533 -9.71 3.87 -0.30
CA THR A 533 -10.74 4.75 0.29
C THR A 533 -11.27 4.20 1.61
N ALA A 534 -11.19 5.02 2.66
CA ALA A 534 -11.81 4.75 3.97
C ALA A 534 -12.80 5.88 4.35
N GLU A 535 -13.75 5.58 5.22
CA GLU A 535 -14.68 6.51 5.83
C GLU A 535 -13.94 7.48 6.76
N LEU A 536 -14.34 8.75 6.74
CA LEU A 536 -13.67 9.82 7.50
C LEU A 536 -14.15 9.83 8.96
N THR A 537 -13.29 9.36 9.85
CA THR A 537 -13.42 9.45 11.30
C THR A 537 -12.14 10.09 11.87
N LEU A 538 -12.14 10.43 13.17
CA LEU A 538 -10.92 10.94 13.83
C LEU A 538 -9.77 9.90 13.75
N ASP A 539 -10.09 8.62 13.93
CA ASP A 539 -9.12 7.52 13.89
C ASP A 539 -8.56 7.27 12.48
N THR A 540 -9.41 7.33 11.44
CA THR A 540 -8.93 7.15 10.05
C THR A 540 -8.17 8.36 9.53
N MET A 541 -8.51 9.59 9.96
CA MET A 541 -7.68 10.78 9.71
C MET A 541 -6.31 10.64 10.37
N ALA A 542 -6.24 10.31 11.66
CA ALA A 542 -4.98 10.12 12.36
C ALA A 542 -4.11 9.02 11.71
N LYS A 543 -4.72 7.90 11.32
CA LYS A 543 -4.03 6.81 10.60
C LYS A 543 -3.53 7.25 9.22
N ALA A 544 -4.34 7.98 8.45
CA ALA A 544 -3.93 8.49 7.14
C ALA A 544 -2.78 9.51 7.26
N ASN A 545 -2.77 10.34 8.30
CA ASN A 545 -1.70 11.29 8.57
C ASN A 545 -0.40 10.59 9.04
N ALA A 546 -0.49 9.50 9.80
CA ALA A 546 0.66 8.67 10.15
C ALA A 546 1.29 7.99 8.93
N LEU A 547 0.48 7.52 7.97
CA LEU A 547 0.98 6.96 6.70
C LEU A 547 1.60 8.05 5.80
N VAL A 548 1.09 9.29 5.84
CA VAL A 548 1.74 10.45 5.21
C VAL A 548 3.13 10.69 5.79
N GLN A 549 3.30 10.62 7.11
CA GLN A 549 4.63 10.73 7.73
C GLN A 549 5.56 9.59 7.29
N GLN A 550 5.08 8.33 7.28
CA GLN A 550 5.87 7.19 6.79
C GLN A 550 6.29 7.35 5.31
N TYR A 551 5.47 8.00 4.48
CA TYR A 551 5.82 8.32 3.10
C TYR A 551 6.91 9.41 3.02
N ILE A 552 6.91 10.38 3.93
CA ILE A 552 7.98 11.40 4.02
C ILE A 552 9.27 10.77 4.52
N ASP A 553 9.19 9.89 5.53
CA ASP A 553 10.31 9.12 6.06
C ASP A 553 10.98 8.24 4.99
N PHE A 554 10.26 7.80 3.94
CA PHE A 554 10.84 7.10 2.79
C PHE A 554 11.81 7.98 1.98
N GLY A 555 11.57 9.29 1.91
CA GLY A 555 12.50 10.27 1.33
C GLY A 555 13.59 10.68 2.32
N ASP A 556 13.18 11.24 3.46
CA ASP A 556 14.06 11.93 4.40
C ASP A 556 15.05 10.99 5.10
N GLN A 557 14.67 9.73 5.34
CA GLN A 557 15.52 8.73 5.98
C GLN A 557 16.24 7.81 4.98
N ALA A 558 16.10 8.04 3.67
CA ALA A 558 16.79 7.25 2.65
C ALA A 558 18.31 7.44 2.74
N ASP A 559 19.01 6.30 2.73
CA ASP A 559 20.42 6.14 3.05
C ASP A 559 21.25 6.06 1.76
N ASN A 560 22.45 6.64 1.80
CA ASN A 560 23.35 6.72 0.66
C ASN A 560 24.80 6.46 1.09
N ASP A 561 25.73 6.38 0.15
CA ASP A 561 27.14 6.32 0.53
C ASP A 561 27.63 7.62 1.21
N GLY A 562 28.75 7.52 1.93
CA GLY A 562 29.37 8.65 2.63
C GLY A 562 30.13 9.63 1.72
N CYS A 563 30.04 9.48 0.40
CA CYS A 563 30.80 10.23 -0.60
C CYS A 563 29.93 11.17 -1.45
N SER A 564 28.65 10.84 -1.66
CA SER A 564 27.70 11.70 -2.36
C SER A 564 27.22 12.90 -1.55
N GLY A 565 27.50 12.97 -0.24
CA GLY A 565 27.18 14.13 0.60
C GLY A 565 25.69 14.52 0.51
N ASN A 566 25.40 15.81 0.30
CA ASN A 566 24.03 16.30 0.06
C ASN A 566 23.75 16.54 -1.44
N ASN A 567 24.07 15.57 -2.30
CA ASN A 567 23.77 15.61 -3.74
C ASN A 567 22.33 15.16 -4.10
N ARG A 568 21.42 14.98 -3.12
CA ARG A 568 20.06 14.47 -3.38
C ARG A 568 19.29 15.37 -4.34
N CYS A 569 18.53 14.75 -5.26
CA CYS A 569 17.76 15.44 -6.31
C CYS A 569 16.43 14.73 -6.61
N ASP A 570 15.85 14.13 -5.56
CA ASP A 570 14.64 13.31 -5.59
C ASP A 570 13.50 13.92 -6.42
N LEU A 571 12.81 13.07 -7.19
CA LEU A 571 11.64 13.50 -7.96
C LEU A 571 10.38 13.36 -7.11
N HIS A 572 9.93 14.48 -6.53
CA HIS A 572 8.68 14.55 -5.79
C HIS A 572 7.49 15.03 -6.64
N LEU A 573 6.34 14.39 -6.45
CA LEU A 573 5.04 14.79 -6.99
C LEU A 573 3.97 14.60 -5.92
N TYR A 574 3.39 15.70 -5.44
CA TYR A 574 2.17 15.70 -4.64
C TYR A 574 1.00 16.23 -5.46
N THR A 575 -0.11 15.49 -5.42
CA THR A 575 -1.39 15.91 -5.98
C THR A 575 -2.52 15.61 -5.01
N LYS A 576 -3.45 16.56 -4.86
CA LYS A 576 -4.63 16.46 -4.00
C LYS A 576 -5.89 16.72 -4.82
N LYS A 577 -6.92 15.91 -4.60
CA LYS A 577 -8.31 16.16 -4.99
C LYS A 577 -9.07 16.44 -3.71
N ASN A 578 -9.58 17.66 -3.52
CA ASN A 578 -10.29 18.05 -2.31
C ASN A 578 -11.78 17.67 -2.35
N PHE A 579 -12.49 17.90 -1.24
CA PHE A 579 -13.94 17.74 -1.18
C PHE A 579 -14.63 18.54 -2.28
N PHE A 580 -15.62 17.95 -2.94
CA PHE A 580 -16.37 18.51 -4.07
C PHE A 580 -15.56 18.85 -5.35
N GLU A 581 -14.27 18.50 -5.41
CA GLU A 581 -13.44 18.62 -6.62
C GLU A 581 -13.57 17.37 -7.51
N ALA A 582 -13.59 17.57 -8.83
CA ALA A 582 -13.73 16.50 -9.80
C ALA A 582 -12.38 15.95 -10.34
N LYS A 583 -11.26 16.57 -9.96
CA LYS A 583 -9.91 16.29 -10.49
C LYS A 583 -8.86 16.52 -9.41
N TYR A 584 -7.67 15.94 -9.59
CA TYR A 584 -6.50 16.23 -8.78
C TYR A 584 -5.82 17.51 -9.26
N THR A 585 -5.36 18.33 -8.31
CA THR A 585 -4.54 19.53 -8.49
C THR A 585 -3.13 19.25 -7.93
N ARG A 586 -2.08 19.84 -8.51
CA ARG A 586 -0.68 19.71 -8.05
C ARG A 586 -0.34 20.79 -7.01
N TYR A 587 0.39 20.41 -5.97
CA TYR A 587 0.81 21.26 -4.85
C TYR A 587 2.32 21.07 -4.55
N SER A 588 2.92 21.85 -3.63
CA SER A 588 4.32 21.64 -3.20
C SER A 588 4.46 20.34 -2.42
N HIS A 589 5.61 19.67 -2.48
CA HIS A 589 5.85 18.44 -1.73
C HIS A 589 5.67 18.65 -0.20
N ASP A 590 6.11 19.81 0.29
CA ASP A 590 6.04 20.21 1.71
C ASP A 590 4.59 20.32 2.22
N GLU A 591 3.62 20.65 1.33
CA GLU A 591 2.19 20.68 1.65
C GLU A 591 1.56 19.27 1.80
N SER A 592 2.33 18.21 1.52
CA SER A 592 1.81 16.84 1.59
C SER A 592 1.71 16.33 3.04
N ILE A 593 2.56 16.82 3.95
CA ILE A 593 2.55 16.46 5.38
C ILE A 593 1.23 16.80 6.08
N SER A 594 0.57 17.87 5.64
CA SER A 594 -0.70 18.35 6.19
C SER A 594 -1.90 17.93 5.35
N CYS A 595 -1.75 16.94 4.46
CA CYS A 595 -2.87 16.40 3.69
C CYS A 595 -4.02 15.92 4.61
N PHE A 596 -3.71 15.16 5.66
CA PHE A 596 -4.69 14.55 6.56
C PHE A 596 -4.66 15.13 7.99
N ASP A 597 -4.13 16.34 8.13
CA ASP A 597 -4.26 17.14 9.34
C ASP A 597 -5.74 17.34 9.69
N SER A 598 -6.12 17.12 10.96
CA SER A 598 -7.52 17.10 11.39
C SER A 598 -8.23 18.43 11.14
N ASP A 599 -7.53 19.53 11.39
CA ASP A 599 -8.11 20.87 11.44
C ASP A 599 -8.24 21.43 10.02
N LEU A 600 -7.25 21.16 9.17
CA LEU A 600 -7.33 21.47 7.74
C LEU A 600 -8.34 20.58 7.00
N VAL A 601 -8.47 19.29 7.35
CA VAL A 601 -9.44 18.39 6.70
C VAL A 601 -10.87 18.75 7.08
N LEU A 602 -11.15 18.94 8.38
CA LEU A 602 -12.47 19.36 8.84
C LEU A 602 -12.80 20.79 8.39
N GLY A 603 -11.81 21.68 8.35
CA GLY A 603 -11.94 23.04 7.81
C GLY A 603 -12.30 23.07 6.32
N ASP A 604 -11.52 22.38 5.48
CA ASP A 604 -11.76 22.26 4.03
C ASP A 604 -13.11 21.61 3.70
N MET A 605 -13.70 20.82 4.61
CA MET A 605 -15.05 20.28 4.45
C MET A 605 -16.14 21.25 4.94
N LEU A 606 -16.09 21.66 6.22
CA LEU A 606 -17.21 22.30 6.92
C LEU A 606 -17.42 23.77 6.51
N TYR A 607 -16.37 24.45 6.02
CA TYR A 607 -16.46 25.80 5.47
C TYR A 607 -16.63 25.84 3.94
N HIS A 608 -16.65 24.68 3.26
CA HIS A 608 -16.80 24.65 1.81
C HIS A 608 -18.20 25.07 1.36
N GLN A 609 -18.31 26.07 0.49
CA GLN A 609 -19.57 26.73 0.11
C GLN A 609 -20.69 25.81 -0.42
N LYS A 610 -20.38 24.57 -0.86
CA LYS A 610 -21.39 23.60 -1.27
C LYS A 610 -21.97 22.76 -0.12
N ILE A 611 -21.31 22.63 1.04
CA ILE A 611 -21.68 21.65 2.08
C ILE A 611 -23.09 21.88 2.66
N THR A 612 -23.53 23.15 2.69
CA THR A 612 -24.84 23.60 3.19
C THR A 612 -25.89 23.87 2.10
N VAL A 613 -25.58 23.59 0.83
CA VAL A 613 -26.54 23.75 -0.27
C VAL A 613 -27.53 22.60 -0.22
N ASN A 614 -28.84 22.86 -0.20
CA ASN A 614 -29.84 21.80 -0.17
C ASN A 614 -29.79 20.91 -1.44
N PRO A 615 -29.37 19.63 -1.37
CA PRO A 615 -29.23 18.75 -2.54
C PRO A 615 -30.59 18.27 -3.08
N LEU A 616 -31.67 18.51 -2.33
CA LEU A 616 -33.02 18.08 -2.63
C LEU A 616 -33.83 19.16 -3.35
N LYS A 617 -33.24 20.33 -3.64
CA LYS A 617 -33.92 21.50 -4.22
C LYS A 617 -33.42 21.80 -5.63
N LYS A 618 -34.33 21.89 -6.59
CA LYS A 618 -34.06 22.32 -7.97
C LYS A 618 -33.90 23.84 -8.05
N ALA A 619 -33.39 24.32 -9.19
CA ALA A 619 -33.27 25.76 -9.50
C ALA A 619 -34.62 26.51 -9.56
N ASP A 620 -35.73 25.81 -9.84
CA ASP A 620 -37.11 26.35 -9.78
C ASP A 620 -37.68 26.37 -8.35
N GLY A 621 -36.91 25.91 -7.35
CA GLY A 621 -37.31 25.82 -5.95
C GLY A 621 -38.05 24.53 -5.56
N THR A 622 -38.44 23.69 -6.51
CA THR A 622 -39.17 22.43 -6.27
C THR A 622 -38.26 21.29 -5.80
N CYS A 623 -38.83 20.17 -5.33
CA CYS A 623 -38.05 19.01 -4.89
C CYS A 623 -37.38 18.28 -6.07
N LEU A 624 -36.16 17.78 -5.86
CA LEU A 624 -35.43 16.92 -6.78
C LEU A 624 -35.90 15.47 -6.63
N ASP A 625 -36.88 15.13 -7.46
CA ASP A 625 -37.60 13.85 -7.49
C ASP A 625 -36.76 12.73 -8.15
N VAL A 626 -35.67 12.33 -7.48
CA VAL A 626 -34.77 11.24 -7.90
C VAL A 626 -34.36 10.35 -6.73
N VAL A 627 -34.03 9.09 -7.00
CA VAL A 627 -33.65 8.10 -5.97
C VAL A 627 -32.35 8.46 -5.25
N LYS A 628 -31.34 8.97 -5.98
CA LYS A 628 -30.04 9.41 -5.44
C LYS A 628 -29.75 10.85 -5.88
N PRO A 629 -30.16 11.88 -5.13
CA PRO A 629 -29.91 13.29 -5.45
C PRO A 629 -28.43 13.70 -5.31
N VAL A 630 -27.65 12.95 -4.53
CA VAL A 630 -26.21 13.18 -4.30
C VAL A 630 -25.36 12.16 -5.04
N VAL A 631 -24.27 12.62 -5.67
CA VAL A 631 -23.28 11.76 -6.32
C VAL A 631 -22.40 11.10 -5.25
N ALA A 632 -22.32 9.77 -5.27
CA ALA A 632 -21.47 9.02 -4.34
C ALA A 632 -19.98 9.43 -4.48
N GLY A 633 -19.30 9.65 -3.36
CA GLY A 633 -17.89 10.05 -3.35
C GLY A 633 -17.61 11.50 -3.78
N GLN A 634 -18.63 12.40 -3.77
CA GLN A 634 -18.37 13.83 -3.98
C GLN A 634 -17.73 14.50 -2.74
N CYS A 635 -18.07 14.04 -1.53
CA CYS A 635 -17.35 14.38 -0.29
C CYS A 635 -16.16 13.42 -0.05
N THR A 636 -15.26 13.29 -1.03
CA THR A 636 -14.03 12.50 -0.88
C THR A 636 -12.80 13.36 -1.14
N ARG A 637 -11.94 13.51 -0.13
CA ARG A 637 -10.59 14.07 -0.26
C ARG A 637 -9.62 12.93 -0.54
N CYS A 638 -8.80 13.07 -1.57
CA CYS A 638 -7.75 12.11 -1.92
C CYS A 638 -6.40 12.85 -2.03
N CYS A 639 -5.34 12.23 -1.52
CA CYS A 639 -3.98 12.66 -1.73
C CYS A 639 -3.17 11.53 -2.35
N LYS A 640 -2.47 11.86 -3.43
CA LYS A 640 -1.58 10.97 -4.17
C LYS A 640 -0.20 11.60 -4.21
N MET A 641 0.76 10.88 -3.67
CA MET A 641 2.12 11.33 -3.42
C MET A 641 3.09 10.34 -4.07
N THR A 642 4.14 10.83 -4.70
CA THR A 642 5.16 10.00 -5.37
C THR A 642 6.54 10.60 -5.18
N THR A 643 7.46 9.82 -4.62
CA THR A 643 8.89 10.14 -4.49
C THR A 643 9.68 9.05 -5.20
N ALA A 644 10.58 9.44 -6.10
CA ALA A 644 11.66 8.57 -6.58
C ALA A 644 12.99 9.12 -6.05
N LEU A 645 13.74 8.29 -5.31
CA LEU A 645 14.99 8.64 -4.67
C LEU A 645 16.08 8.84 -5.74
N ARG A 646 16.82 9.95 -5.70
CA ARG A 646 17.81 10.30 -6.73
C ARG A 646 18.95 11.12 -6.18
N GLU A 647 20.08 11.09 -6.87
CA GLU A 647 21.20 12.00 -6.61
C GLU A 647 21.80 12.58 -7.88
N PHE A 648 22.50 13.68 -7.69
CA PHE A 648 23.41 14.23 -8.67
C PHE A 648 24.74 13.47 -8.68
N TRP A 649 24.98 12.72 -9.77
CA TRP A 649 26.24 12.00 -10.02
C TRP A 649 26.89 12.51 -11.30
N THR A 650 28.22 12.43 -11.38
CA THR A 650 29.00 12.99 -12.51
C THR A 650 29.72 11.89 -13.27
N ASP A 651 29.46 11.81 -14.58
CA ASP A 651 30.12 10.85 -15.48
C ASP A 651 31.51 11.35 -15.89
N TYR A 652 32.46 11.29 -14.95
CA TYR A 652 33.84 11.73 -15.18
C TYR A 652 34.50 10.97 -16.34
N ARG A 653 35.09 11.72 -17.29
CA ARG A 653 35.65 11.20 -18.54
C ARG A 653 37.08 11.69 -18.78
N CYS A 654 38.04 10.76 -18.67
CA CYS A 654 39.42 11.00 -19.05
C CYS A 654 39.55 11.40 -20.53
N GLY A 655 40.22 12.53 -20.78
CA GLY A 655 40.39 13.14 -22.11
C GLY A 655 39.30 14.15 -22.51
N SER A 656 38.27 14.37 -21.67
CA SER A 656 37.28 15.43 -21.81
C SER A 656 37.69 16.65 -20.98
N ASP A 657 37.49 17.86 -21.48
CA ASP A 657 37.72 19.16 -20.81
C ASP A 657 36.42 19.76 -20.21
N TYR A 658 35.40 18.91 -20.06
CA TYR A 658 34.17 19.13 -19.33
C TYR A 658 33.62 17.76 -18.90
N ASP A 659 32.79 17.72 -17.86
CA ASP A 659 32.11 16.50 -17.42
C ASP A 659 30.59 16.69 -17.32
N ALA A 660 29.83 15.59 -17.34
CA ALA A 660 28.38 15.59 -17.44
C ALA A 660 27.73 15.10 -16.14
N ARG A 661 26.91 15.96 -15.51
CA ARG A 661 26.24 15.71 -14.23
C ARG A 661 24.76 15.35 -14.44
N TYR A 662 24.38 14.15 -14.01
CA TYR A 662 23.05 13.55 -14.18
C TYR A 662 22.26 13.61 -12.87
N CYS A 663 20.94 13.41 -12.90
CA CYS A 663 20.08 13.34 -11.71
C CYS A 663 19.19 12.09 -11.78
N ASP A 664 19.73 10.97 -11.30
CA ASP A 664 19.20 9.63 -11.50
C ASP A 664 19.09 8.86 -10.18
N GLY A 665 18.37 7.73 -10.23
CA GLY A 665 18.16 6.81 -9.12
C GLY A 665 17.77 5.43 -9.64
N ASP A 666 17.88 4.42 -8.77
CA ASP A 666 17.49 3.05 -9.10
C ASP A 666 15.97 2.93 -9.27
N SER A 667 15.51 2.18 -10.27
CA SER A 667 14.10 2.11 -10.64
C SER A 667 13.17 1.46 -9.60
N ASP A 668 13.73 0.70 -8.65
CA ASP A 668 12.99 0.12 -7.52
C ASP A 668 12.96 1.04 -6.29
N GLN A 669 13.79 2.09 -6.25
CA GLN A 669 13.85 3.08 -5.15
C GLN A 669 12.81 4.19 -5.35
N SER A 670 11.55 3.80 -5.51
CA SER A 670 10.42 4.74 -5.63
C SER A 670 9.21 4.29 -4.81
N CYS A 671 8.54 5.27 -4.21
CA CYS A 671 7.32 5.07 -3.44
C CYS A 671 6.17 5.86 -4.06
N THR A 672 5.03 5.20 -4.23
CA THR A 672 3.77 5.83 -4.64
C THR A 672 2.72 5.51 -3.59
N PHE A 673 2.34 6.53 -2.82
CA PHE A 673 1.28 6.43 -1.81
C PHE A 673 0.03 7.15 -2.31
N GLU A 674 -1.14 6.54 -2.11
CA GLU A 674 -2.41 7.19 -2.36
C GLU A 674 -3.42 6.78 -1.29
N GLN A 675 -4.09 7.76 -0.70
CA GLN A 675 -5.15 7.55 0.27
C GLN A 675 -6.30 8.51 0.00
N CYS A 676 -7.52 8.04 0.20
CA CYS A 676 -8.74 8.81 0.15
C CYS A 676 -9.50 8.65 1.48
N LEU A 677 -10.11 9.74 1.94
CA LEU A 677 -11.09 9.74 3.01
C LEU A 677 -12.44 10.25 2.48
N VAL A 678 -13.49 9.46 2.66
CA VAL A 678 -14.86 9.77 2.22
C VAL A 678 -15.77 10.04 3.41
N VAL A 679 -16.59 11.07 3.27
CA VAL A 679 -17.68 11.39 4.19
C VAL A 679 -18.98 10.97 3.52
N ASN A 680 -19.77 10.13 4.18
CA ASN A 680 -21.13 9.80 3.78
C ASN A 680 -22.15 10.68 4.55
N GLY A 681 -23.44 10.48 4.31
CA GLY A 681 -24.48 11.27 4.99
C GLY A 681 -24.55 10.98 6.49
N ASP A 682 -24.54 9.69 6.83
CA ASP A 682 -24.46 9.11 8.16
C ASP A 682 -23.10 9.32 8.85
N THR A 683 -21.99 9.39 8.09
CA THR A 683 -20.69 9.85 8.64
C THR A 683 -20.77 11.29 9.13
N LEU A 684 -21.41 12.19 8.37
CA LEU A 684 -21.44 13.63 8.65
C LEU A 684 -22.41 14.01 9.78
N ALA A 685 -23.57 13.36 9.83
CA ALA A 685 -24.64 13.73 10.75
C ALA A 685 -25.36 12.50 11.33
N THR A 686 -25.87 12.65 12.55
CA THR A 686 -26.83 11.73 13.17
C THR A 686 -28.20 12.39 13.19
N VAL A 687 -29.23 11.65 12.79
CA VAL A 687 -30.62 12.12 12.76
C VAL A 687 -31.59 11.13 13.39
N SER A 688 -32.67 11.67 13.97
CA SER A 688 -33.85 10.90 14.35
C SER A 688 -35.13 11.57 13.83
N ALA A 689 -36.15 10.76 13.57
CA ALA A 689 -37.53 11.18 13.38
C ALA A 689 -38.42 10.25 14.20
N ARG A 690 -39.45 10.77 14.86
CA ARG A 690 -40.41 10.00 15.67
C ARG A 690 -41.76 10.73 15.75
N ILE A 691 -42.83 9.99 16.00
CA ILE A 691 -44.16 10.56 16.24
C ILE A 691 -44.11 11.41 17.53
N LYS A 692 -44.72 12.61 17.53
CA LYS A 692 -44.75 13.48 18.73
C LYS A 692 -45.44 12.77 19.92
N PRO A 693 -45.02 12.99 21.19
CA PRO A 693 -45.56 12.28 22.35
C PRO A 693 -47.08 12.41 22.57
N ASP A 694 -47.67 13.56 22.25
CA ASP A 694 -49.12 13.81 22.33
C ASP A 694 -49.91 13.04 21.24
N ILE A 695 -49.33 12.92 20.05
CA ILE A 695 -49.89 12.13 18.94
C ILE A 695 -49.82 10.63 19.28
N VAL A 696 -48.76 10.19 19.97
CA VAL A 696 -48.64 8.85 20.55
C VAL A 696 -49.71 8.59 21.62
N GLU A 697 -49.92 9.53 22.55
CA GLU A 697 -50.95 9.40 23.59
C GLU A 697 -52.37 9.33 22.98
N ASN A 698 -52.67 10.19 22.01
CA ASN A 698 -53.96 10.20 21.33
C ASN A 698 -54.18 8.93 20.49
N SER A 699 -53.13 8.40 19.85
CA SER A 699 -53.20 7.11 19.13
C SER A 699 -53.58 5.97 20.09
N LYS A 700 -53.01 5.94 21.31
CA LYS A 700 -53.36 4.94 22.34
C LYS A 700 -54.83 5.00 22.76
N LYS A 701 -55.44 6.19 22.83
CA LYS A 701 -56.88 6.35 23.15
C LYS A 701 -57.79 5.77 22.07
N VAL A 702 -57.41 5.90 20.79
CA VAL A 702 -58.11 5.27 19.66
C VAL A 702 -57.97 3.75 19.73
N LEU A 703 -56.74 3.25 19.90
CA LEU A 703 -56.46 1.80 19.99
C LEU A 703 -57.20 1.13 21.18
N GLN A 704 -57.38 1.82 22.29
CA GLN A 704 -58.16 1.33 23.45
C GLN A 704 -59.66 1.09 23.16
N GLN A 705 -60.20 1.53 22.01
CA GLN A 705 -61.58 1.24 21.58
C GLN A 705 -61.66 0.21 20.43
N LEU A 706 -60.52 -0.34 19.99
CA LEU A 706 -60.41 -1.35 18.94
C LEU A 706 -60.13 -2.75 19.52
N HIS A 707 -60.16 -3.77 18.68
CA HIS A 707 -60.03 -5.19 19.07
C HIS A 707 -58.96 -5.92 18.23
N GLU A 708 -57.87 -5.21 17.92
CA GLU A 708 -56.80 -5.67 17.05
C GLU A 708 -55.46 -5.57 17.78
N GLU A 709 -54.76 -6.70 17.87
CA GLU A 709 -53.64 -6.89 18.82
C GLU A 709 -52.27 -6.51 18.22
N ASP A 710 -52.18 -6.31 16.90
CA ASP A 710 -50.93 -6.07 16.16
C ASP A 710 -50.56 -4.58 15.97
N TYR A 711 -51.43 -3.64 16.40
CA TYR A 711 -51.16 -2.20 16.27
C TYR A 711 -50.16 -1.66 17.30
N GLN A 712 -49.37 -0.65 16.91
CA GLN A 712 -48.39 0.01 17.76
C GLN A 712 -48.43 1.54 17.60
N THR A 713 -47.62 2.27 18.37
CA THR A 713 -47.59 3.75 18.35
C THR A 713 -46.17 4.32 18.31
N VAL A 714 -45.24 3.60 17.68
CA VAL A 714 -43.82 3.99 17.48
C VAL A 714 -43.62 4.51 16.05
N THR A 715 -44.23 3.85 15.07
CA THR A 715 -44.26 4.27 13.66
C THR A 715 -45.66 4.41 13.08
N GLN A 716 -46.71 4.05 13.83
CA GLN A 716 -48.10 4.21 13.43
C GLN A 716 -48.79 5.35 14.22
N VAL A 717 -49.53 6.20 13.51
CA VAL A 717 -50.45 7.21 14.05
C VAL A 717 -51.87 6.70 13.84
N HIS A 718 -52.68 6.64 14.90
CA HIS A 718 -54.06 6.18 14.82
C HIS A 718 -55.04 7.34 15.04
N ARG A 719 -55.97 7.54 14.11
CA ARG A 719 -57.00 8.58 14.18
C ARG A 719 -58.40 8.01 14.00
N ALA A 720 -59.30 8.41 14.89
CA ALA A 720 -60.73 8.28 14.68
C ALA A 720 -61.20 9.31 13.64
N LEU A 721 -62.09 8.89 12.75
CA LEU A 721 -62.92 9.75 11.91
C LEU A 721 -64.32 9.86 12.51
N GLU A 722 -65.09 10.87 12.09
CA GLU A 722 -66.49 11.03 12.53
C GLU A 722 -67.43 10.04 11.83
N CYS A 723 -67.16 9.73 10.57
CA CYS A 723 -68.08 9.00 9.70
C CYS A 723 -67.98 7.47 9.83
N THR A 724 -68.91 6.75 9.17
CA THR A 724 -69.04 5.29 9.20
C THR A 724 -68.42 4.57 7.99
N SER A 725 -68.01 5.30 6.95
CA SER A 725 -67.42 4.73 5.74
C SER A 725 -66.30 5.61 5.16
N TYR A 726 -65.21 4.99 4.68
CA TYR A 726 -64.13 5.73 4.02
C TYR A 726 -64.66 6.40 2.74
N TYR A 727 -64.26 7.64 2.51
CA TYR A 727 -64.75 8.49 1.40
C TYR A 727 -66.27 8.75 1.41
N GLY A 728 -66.97 8.53 2.54
CA GLY A 728 -68.37 8.91 2.73
C GLY A 728 -68.59 10.41 2.85
N ASP A 729 -69.87 10.81 2.91
CA ASP A 729 -70.33 12.18 3.19
C ASP A 729 -70.95 12.33 4.59
N ASP A 730 -70.96 11.27 5.40
CA ASP A 730 -71.55 11.20 6.74
C ASP A 730 -70.64 11.75 7.86
N GLY A 731 -70.11 12.96 7.68
CA GLY A 731 -69.24 13.67 8.63
C GLY A 731 -67.83 13.91 8.08
N GLN A 732 -66.86 14.24 8.95
CA GLN A 732 -65.46 14.37 8.55
C GLN A 732 -64.82 12.99 8.29
N CYS A 733 -64.85 12.55 7.03
CA CYS A 733 -64.19 11.34 6.53
C CYS A 733 -62.71 11.52 6.10
N VAL A 734 -62.09 12.68 6.37
CA VAL A 734 -60.67 12.93 6.09
C VAL A 734 -59.98 13.51 7.31
N TYR A 735 -58.73 13.10 7.54
CA TYR A 735 -57.87 13.70 8.54
C TYR A 735 -56.93 14.71 7.87
N MET A 736 -56.87 15.94 8.38
CA MET A 736 -55.97 16.98 7.86
C MET A 736 -54.94 17.36 8.93
N ALA A 737 -53.66 17.32 8.56
CA ALA A 737 -52.54 17.68 9.46
C ALA A 737 -51.27 17.99 8.65
N LYS A 738 -50.39 18.83 9.19
CA LYS A 738 -49.02 18.99 8.67
C LYS A 738 -48.14 17.83 9.12
N LEU A 739 -47.09 17.54 8.35
CA LEU A 739 -46.15 16.49 8.75
C LEU A 739 -45.37 16.87 10.03
N SER A 740 -45.08 18.17 10.26
CA SER A 740 -44.49 18.65 11.52
C SER A 740 -45.42 18.60 12.74
N GLU A 741 -46.74 18.46 12.54
CA GLU A 741 -47.70 18.24 13.63
C GLU A 741 -47.67 16.78 14.09
N LEU A 742 -47.36 15.85 13.19
CA LEU A 742 -47.30 14.41 13.46
C LEU A 742 -45.92 13.92 13.92
N VAL A 743 -44.85 14.40 13.28
CA VAL A 743 -43.48 13.86 13.41
C VAL A 743 -42.50 14.96 13.83
N GLU A 744 -41.84 14.77 14.97
CA GLU A 744 -40.69 15.57 15.37
C GLU A 744 -39.38 14.97 14.84
N THR A 745 -38.38 15.83 14.59
CA THR A 745 -37.05 15.43 14.10
C THR A 745 -35.95 16.03 14.97
N THR A 746 -34.85 15.29 15.13
CA THR A 746 -33.61 15.77 15.76
C THR A 746 -32.43 15.54 14.82
N GLN A 747 -31.42 16.40 14.92
CA GLN A 747 -30.24 16.35 14.05
C GLN A 747 -29.02 16.94 14.77
N THR A 748 -27.88 16.27 14.63
CA THR A 748 -26.56 16.68 15.15
C THR A 748 -25.49 16.37 14.11
N LEU A 749 -24.49 17.24 13.95
CA LEU A 749 -23.26 16.86 13.25
C LEU A 749 -22.46 15.88 14.13
N ASN A 750 -21.73 14.97 13.49
CA ASN A 750 -20.86 14.02 14.19
C ASN A 750 -19.46 14.61 14.47
N PHE A 751 -19.14 15.76 13.89
CA PHE A 751 -17.92 16.54 14.11
C PHE A 751 -18.20 17.75 15.01
N GLN A 752 -17.19 18.18 15.78
CA GLN A 752 -17.33 19.31 16.70
C GLN A 752 -17.24 20.67 15.98
N GLY A 753 -18.03 21.63 16.43
CA GLY A 753 -17.99 23.03 15.98
C GLY A 753 -19.30 23.78 16.23
N ASP A 754 -19.24 25.11 16.25
CA ASP A 754 -20.42 25.97 16.42
C ASP A 754 -21.07 26.25 15.05
N PHE A 755 -21.87 25.29 14.59
CA PHE A 755 -22.50 25.29 13.27
C PHE A 755 -24.02 25.10 13.37
N ASP A 756 -24.78 25.84 12.57
CA ASP A 756 -26.22 25.58 12.40
C ASP A 756 -26.44 24.25 11.66
N VAL A 757 -26.72 23.18 12.40
CA VAL A 757 -26.97 21.83 11.86
C VAL A 757 -28.14 21.83 10.85
N ASN A 758 -29.10 22.75 10.97
CA ASN A 758 -30.23 22.88 10.04
C ASN A 758 -29.79 23.29 8.63
N SER A 759 -28.61 23.91 8.50
CA SER A 759 -28.01 24.25 7.21
C SER A 759 -27.31 23.06 6.53
N PHE A 760 -27.07 21.94 7.21
CA PHE A 760 -26.39 20.76 6.65
C PHE A 760 -27.34 19.59 6.36
N VAL A 761 -28.39 19.44 7.17
CA VAL A 761 -29.34 18.31 7.09
C VAL A 761 -30.65 18.77 6.47
N HIS A 762 -30.93 18.30 5.26
CA HIS A 762 -32.12 18.65 4.49
C HIS A 762 -33.08 17.48 4.40
N TRP A 763 -34.37 17.74 4.57
CA TRP A 763 -35.39 16.71 4.63
C TRP A 763 -36.28 16.71 3.37
N ARG A 764 -36.72 15.51 2.99
CA ARG A 764 -37.82 15.29 2.05
C ARG A 764 -38.75 14.21 2.55
N PHE A 765 -40.00 14.26 2.10
CA PHE A 765 -41.00 13.25 2.39
C PHE A 765 -41.75 12.87 1.11
N LYS A 766 -42.52 11.78 1.18
CA LYS A 766 -43.57 11.45 0.22
C LYS A 766 -44.66 10.63 0.90
N VAL A 767 -45.88 10.76 0.39
CA VAL A 767 -47.09 10.07 0.84
C VAL A 767 -47.38 8.91 -0.13
N ASN A 768 -48.20 7.93 0.27
CA ASN A 768 -48.68 6.84 -0.59
C ASN A 768 -47.62 6.05 -1.40
N GLY A 769 -46.40 5.94 -0.86
CA GLY A 769 -45.40 4.98 -1.33
C GLY A 769 -44.61 5.42 -2.57
N ASP A 770 -44.51 4.54 -3.58
CA ASP A 770 -43.63 4.73 -4.76
C ASP A 770 -44.33 5.29 -6.01
N SER A 771 -45.64 5.54 -5.95
CA SER A 771 -46.41 6.22 -7.00
C SER A 771 -46.33 7.75 -6.91
N GLU A 772 -46.01 8.32 -5.74
CA GLU A 772 -45.90 9.76 -5.53
C GLU A 772 -44.46 10.28 -5.61
N LYS A 773 -44.39 11.57 -5.94
CA LYS A 773 -43.14 12.34 -6.06
C LYS A 773 -42.62 12.75 -4.70
N TRP A 774 -41.31 12.88 -4.59
CA TRP A 774 -40.69 13.52 -3.42
C TRP A 774 -41.11 14.98 -3.28
N GLN A 775 -41.37 15.39 -2.05
CA GLN A 775 -41.69 16.74 -1.63
C GLN A 775 -40.64 17.23 -0.62
N LEU A 776 -40.28 18.51 -0.69
CA LEU A 776 -39.37 19.13 0.28
C LEU A 776 -40.03 19.20 1.67
N TRP A 777 -39.25 19.06 2.73
CA TRP A 777 -39.76 19.21 4.11
C TRP A 777 -38.89 20.13 4.96
N LYS A 778 -39.52 20.98 5.78
CA LYS A 778 -38.88 21.82 6.83
C LYS A 778 -37.61 22.55 6.34
N THR A 779 -37.66 23.16 5.15
CA THR A 779 -36.44 23.57 4.43
C THR A 779 -35.75 24.81 4.99
N ARG A 780 -36.51 25.67 5.67
CA ARG A 780 -36.03 26.86 6.40
C ARG A 780 -37.00 27.14 7.54
N ARG A 781 -36.50 27.42 8.75
CA ARG A 781 -37.34 27.95 9.84
C ARG A 781 -37.64 29.43 9.56
N GLN A 782 -38.91 29.81 9.59
CA GLN A 782 -39.31 31.20 9.37
C GLN A 782 -38.92 32.08 10.56
N THR A 783 -38.59 33.34 10.28
CA THR A 783 -38.19 34.31 11.31
C THR A 783 -39.38 34.82 12.13
N SER A 784 -39.09 35.43 13.28
CA SER A 784 -40.11 36.12 14.09
C SER A 784 -40.74 37.33 13.37
N ALA A 785 -40.07 37.90 12.37
CA ALA A 785 -40.61 38.96 11.52
C ALA A 785 -41.60 38.43 10.47
N GLU A 786 -41.37 37.23 9.92
CA GLU A 786 -42.28 36.59 8.95
C GLU A 786 -43.51 35.98 9.62
N THR A 787 -43.34 35.43 10.84
CA THR A 787 -44.40 34.79 11.62
C THR A 787 -45.16 35.74 12.54
N GLY A 788 -44.68 36.97 12.73
CA GLY A 788 -45.17 37.91 13.77
C GLY A 788 -44.96 37.42 15.21
N CYS A 789 -44.19 36.33 15.41
CA CYS A 789 -44.13 35.58 16.65
C CYS A 789 -42.77 35.81 17.35
N HIS A 790 -42.74 36.72 18.34
CA HIS A 790 -41.51 37.16 19.01
C HIS A 790 -41.19 36.44 20.34
N TRP A 791 -42.02 35.50 20.79
CA TRP A 791 -41.89 34.85 22.10
C TRP A 791 -41.14 33.49 22.02
N ALA A 792 -40.35 33.17 23.04
CA ALA A 792 -39.43 32.02 23.00
C ALA A 792 -40.11 30.65 22.87
N SER A 793 -41.38 30.53 23.29
CA SER A 793 -42.20 29.33 23.15
C SER A 793 -42.99 29.24 21.82
N CYS A 794 -42.78 30.14 20.85
CA CYS A 794 -43.41 30.06 19.53
C CYS A 794 -43.13 28.70 18.87
N GLU A 795 -44.17 27.97 18.47
CA GLU A 795 -43.98 26.73 17.68
C GLU A 795 -43.27 27.07 16.36
N ALA A 796 -42.33 26.22 15.96
CA ALA A 796 -41.43 26.51 14.87
C ALA A 796 -42.14 26.33 13.52
N VAL A 797 -42.49 27.44 12.87
CA VAL A 797 -43.00 27.44 11.49
C VAL A 797 -41.85 27.25 10.51
N TYR A 798 -42.05 26.43 9.49
CA TYR A 798 -41.07 26.15 8.44
C TYR A 798 -41.65 26.36 7.04
N ASP A 799 -40.77 26.68 6.08
CA ASP A 799 -41.06 26.58 4.65
C ASP A 799 -41.14 25.09 4.23
N ASN A 800 -42.05 24.79 3.30
CA ASN A 800 -42.38 23.42 2.85
C ASN A 800 -42.82 22.51 4.02
N ASP A 801 -43.91 22.88 4.66
CA ASP A 801 -44.61 22.09 5.68
C ASP A 801 -46.12 22.37 5.56
N ASP A 802 -46.64 22.07 4.37
CA ASP A 802 -48.02 22.29 3.96
C ASP A 802 -48.97 21.27 4.63
N VAL A 803 -50.26 21.60 4.70
CA VAL A 803 -51.27 20.71 5.30
C VAL A 803 -51.54 19.54 4.35
N LEU A 804 -51.35 18.32 4.85
CA LEU A 804 -51.66 17.08 4.14
C LEU A 804 -53.09 16.64 4.46
N THR A 805 -53.73 16.01 3.47
CA THR A 805 -55.05 15.38 3.63
C THR A 805 -54.88 13.87 3.53
N PHE A 806 -55.33 13.17 4.57
CA PHE A 806 -55.33 11.72 4.66
C PHE A 806 -56.78 11.22 4.52
N SER A 807 -57.05 10.48 3.44
CA SER A 807 -58.35 9.84 3.15
C SER A 807 -58.32 8.32 3.26
N ASP A 808 -57.13 7.74 3.11
CA ASP A 808 -56.98 6.31 2.84
C ASP A 808 -56.83 5.54 4.17
N PRO A 809 -57.41 4.32 4.32
CA PRO A 809 -57.43 3.60 5.60
C PRO A 809 -56.05 3.36 6.23
N GLU A 810 -55.03 3.17 5.39
CA GLU A 810 -53.61 3.25 5.74
C GLU A 810 -52.92 4.16 4.73
N THR A 811 -52.25 5.20 5.20
CA THR A 811 -51.40 6.07 4.39
C THR A 811 -49.93 5.93 4.81
N LYS A 812 -49.08 5.45 3.90
CA LYS A 812 -47.64 5.30 4.15
C LYS A 812 -46.86 6.59 3.86
N ILE A 813 -46.19 7.11 4.88
CA ILE A 813 -45.30 8.27 4.80
C ILE A 813 -43.85 7.76 4.81
N SER A 814 -43.06 8.14 3.79
CA SER A 814 -41.63 7.87 3.72
C SER A 814 -40.84 9.17 3.87
N ILE A 815 -39.91 9.23 4.82
CA ILE A 815 -39.13 10.44 5.13
C ILE A 815 -37.64 10.13 4.94
N GLU A 816 -36.89 11.06 4.35
CA GLU A 816 -35.44 10.97 4.19
C GLU A 816 -34.75 12.26 4.64
N ALA A 817 -33.63 12.09 5.35
CA ALA A 817 -32.67 13.15 5.62
C ALA A 817 -31.44 12.95 4.74
N TRP A 818 -31.00 14.02 4.06
CA TRP A 818 -29.81 14.05 3.21
C TRP A 818 -28.90 15.22 3.60
N THR A 819 -27.60 15.00 3.55
CA THR A 819 -26.58 16.05 3.48
C THR A 819 -26.03 16.12 2.06
N GLN A 820 -25.17 17.09 1.77
CA GLN A 820 -24.38 17.09 0.52
C GLN A 820 -23.34 15.96 0.42
N CYS A 821 -23.23 15.10 1.43
CA CYS A 821 -22.35 13.92 1.40
C CYS A 821 -23.11 12.59 1.27
N GLY A 822 -24.44 12.57 1.42
CA GLY A 822 -25.26 11.39 1.11
C GLY A 822 -26.58 11.34 1.85
N LEU A 823 -27.24 10.18 1.78
CA LEU A 823 -28.38 9.85 2.63
C LEU A 823 -27.86 9.68 4.06
N VAL A 824 -28.49 10.35 5.02
CA VAL A 824 -28.21 10.16 6.45
C VAL A 824 -29.04 9.01 6.98
N ARG A 825 -30.36 9.07 6.77
CA ARG A 825 -31.29 8.03 7.21
C ARG A 825 -32.62 8.13 6.47
N ARG A 826 -33.28 6.99 6.32
CA ARG A 826 -34.69 6.88 5.89
C ARG A 826 -35.54 6.41 7.07
N PHE A 827 -36.73 6.98 7.20
CA PHE A 827 -37.75 6.62 8.18
C PHE A 827 -39.07 6.30 7.46
N PHE A 828 -39.90 5.48 8.10
CA PHE A 828 -41.23 5.11 7.61
C PHE A 828 -42.24 5.28 8.73
N PHE A 829 -43.34 5.95 8.41
CA PHE A 829 -44.49 6.13 9.29
C PHE A 829 -45.77 5.76 8.54
N TYR A 830 -46.81 5.41 9.28
CA TYR A 830 -48.11 5.05 8.73
C TYR A 830 -49.19 5.83 9.49
N VAL A 831 -50.13 6.43 8.76
CA VAL A 831 -51.36 7.02 9.34
C VAL A 831 -52.49 6.04 9.09
N HIS A 832 -53.05 5.49 10.17
CA HIS A 832 -54.23 4.64 10.13
C HIS A 832 -55.46 5.46 10.51
N LEU A 833 -56.47 5.40 9.65
CA LEU A 833 -57.76 6.06 9.86
C LEU A 833 -58.79 5.01 10.25
N HIS A 834 -59.61 5.30 11.26
CA HIS A 834 -60.61 4.39 11.80
C HIS A 834 -61.98 5.06 11.77
N VAL A 835 -62.86 4.56 10.90
CA VAL A 835 -64.28 4.95 10.84
C VAL A 835 -65.09 4.26 11.94
N ASN A 836 -66.25 4.82 12.28
CA ASN A 836 -67.19 4.20 13.22
C ASN A 836 -67.90 2.99 12.57
N SER A 837 -68.29 1.99 13.37
CA SER A 837 -69.00 0.81 12.88
C SER A 837 -70.38 1.17 12.34
N ALA A 838 -70.71 0.71 11.12
CA ALA A 838 -72.03 0.90 10.53
C ALA A 838 -73.15 0.22 11.36
N VAL A 839 -74.30 0.89 11.44
CA VAL A 839 -75.44 0.49 12.29
C VAL A 839 -76.66 0.14 11.44
N ASP A 840 -77.03 -1.14 11.47
CA ASP A 840 -78.06 -1.79 10.66
C ASP A 840 -79.31 -2.18 11.46
N VAL A 841 -79.52 -1.56 12.63
CA VAL A 841 -80.53 -1.92 13.64
C VAL A 841 -81.94 -2.17 13.09
N CYS A 842 -82.39 -1.37 12.12
CA CYS A 842 -83.73 -1.54 11.53
C CYS A 842 -83.91 -2.82 10.70
N LYS A 843 -82.83 -3.46 10.21
CA LYS A 843 -82.93 -4.78 9.55
C LYS A 843 -83.36 -5.88 10.52
N HIS A 844 -82.96 -5.75 11.79
CA HIS A 844 -83.27 -6.68 12.87
C HIS A 844 -84.44 -6.21 13.75
N PHE A 845 -85.00 -5.02 13.51
CA PHE A 845 -86.12 -4.52 14.28
C PHE A 845 -87.34 -5.44 14.22
N GLY A 846 -87.51 -6.19 13.12
CA GLY A 846 -88.53 -7.25 13.04
C GLY A 846 -88.32 -8.39 14.04
N ASP A 847 -87.07 -8.75 14.32
CA ASP A 847 -86.70 -9.90 15.17
C ASP A 847 -86.82 -9.60 16.66
N MET A 848 -86.77 -8.31 17.05
CA MET A 848 -86.90 -7.83 18.44
C MET A 848 -88.32 -8.01 19.02
N TRP A 849 -89.30 -8.44 18.23
CA TRP A 849 -90.70 -8.55 18.65
C TRP A 849 -91.22 -9.98 18.49
N TYR A 850 -91.67 -10.57 19.60
CA TYR A 850 -92.23 -11.92 19.66
C TYR A 850 -93.38 -12.03 20.69
N GLN A 851 -94.14 -13.14 20.63
CA GLN A 851 -95.13 -13.51 21.65
C GLN A 851 -94.55 -14.65 22.52
N THR A 852 -94.04 -14.32 23.71
CA THR A 852 -93.39 -15.28 24.63
C THR A 852 -94.25 -16.51 24.90
N SER A 853 -95.57 -16.30 24.97
CA SER A 853 -96.62 -17.29 25.24
C SER A 853 -96.91 -18.26 24.09
N VAL A 854 -96.47 -17.97 22.86
CA VAL A 854 -96.68 -18.81 21.67
C VAL A 854 -95.36 -19.39 21.17
N SER A 855 -94.38 -18.53 20.89
CA SER A 855 -93.01 -18.93 20.57
C SER A 855 -92.09 -17.71 20.60
N ARG A 856 -90.81 -17.87 20.99
CA ARG A 856 -89.77 -16.84 20.87
C ARG A 856 -89.25 -16.69 19.43
N LEU A 857 -90.12 -16.86 18.44
CA LEU A 857 -89.82 -16.60 17.03
C LEU A 857 -90.39 -15.22 16.66
N PRO A 858 -89.76 -14.49 15.71
CA PRO A 858 -90.30 -13.23 15.23
C PRO A 858 -91.74 -13.38 14.73
N ILE A 859 -92.61 -12.45 15.10
CA ILE A 859 -94.01 -12.46 14.66
C ILE A 859 -94.08 -12.30 13.13
N ALA A 860 -95.08 -12.92 12.49
CA ALA A 860 -95.52 -12.55 11.14
C ALA A 860 -96.18 -11.14 11.10
N ALA A 861 -96.81 -10.76 9.99
CA ALA A 861 -97.58 -9.50 9.93
C ALA A 861 -98.82 -9.52 10.87
N GLN A 862 -99.33 -10.71 11.20
CA GLN A 862 -100.49 -10.94 12.05
C GLN A 862 -100.06 -11.62 13.36
N MET A 863 -100.63 -11.20 14.48
CA MET A 863 -100.40 -11.80 15.81
C MET A 863 -101.71 -12.17 16.50
N CYS A 864 -101.64 -13.09 17.46
CA CYS A 864 -102.83 -13.61 18.12
C CYS A 864 -103.10 -12.91 19.45
N ALA A 865 -104.38 -12.73 19.77
CA ALA A 865 -104.83 -12.52 21.14
C ALA A 865 -104.28 -13.63 22.05
N TYR A 866 -103.95 -13.29 23.31
CA TYR A 866 -103.61 -14.30 24.31
C TYR A 866 -104.84 -15.20 24.55
N PRO A 867 -104.71 -16.55 24.65
CA PRO A 867 -105.87 -17.45 24.55
C PRO A 867 -107.02 -17.15 25.53
N GLY A 868 -108.16 -16.70 24.99
CA GLY A 868 -109.35 -16.32 25.76
C GLY A 868 -109.33 -14.91 26.37
N SER A 869 -108.43 -14.04 25.93
CA SER A 869 -108.28 -12.66 26.40
C SER A 869 -108.56 -11.61 25.32
N ASP A 870 -108.84 -10.39 25.78
CA ASP A 870 -109.07 -9.20 24.96
C ASP A 870 -107.78 -8.43 24.59
N PHE A 871 -106.60 -9.04 24.78
CA PHE A 871 -105.30 -8.44 24.50
C PHE A 871 -104.32 -9.45 23.91
N ALA A 872 -103.38 -8.98 23.10
CA ALA A 872 -102.20 -9.75 22.70
C ALA A 872 -101.05 -9.52 23.68
N GLU A 873 -100.32 -10.57 24.07
CA GLU A 873 -99.00 -10.43 24.67
C GLU A 873 -97.97 -10.14 23.58
N LEU A 874 -97.21 -9.07 23.76
CA LEU A 874 -96.14 -8.64 22.86
C LEU A 874 -94.91 -8.32 23.70
N THR A 875 -93.77 -8.94 23.38
CA THR A 875 -92.49 -8.68 24.04
C THR A 875 -91.53 -8.00 23.09
N PHE A 876 -90.92 -6.90 23.57
CA PHE A 876 -89.72 -6.29 22.98
C PHE A 876 -88.48 -6.88 23.63
N ASP A 877 -87.50 -7.25 22.82
CA ASP A 877 -86.22 -7.83 23.25
C ASP A 877 -85.09 -7.16 22.44
N PHE A 878 -84.35 -6.28 23.10
CA PHE A 878 -83.25 -5.53 22.50
C PHE A 878 -81.95 -5.72 23.28
N HIS A 879 -80.92 -6.14 22.57
CA HIS A 879 -79.55 -6.28 23.06
C HIS A 879 -78.65 -5.21 22.41
N PRO A 880 -77.69 -4.58 23.12
CA PRO A 880 -76.90 -3.45 22.61
C PRO A 880 -76.07 -3.73 21.35
N ASN A 881 -75.87 -5.00 20.99
CA ASN A 881 -75.14 -5.41 19.79
C ASN A 881 -76.04 -5.49 18.54
N THR A 882 -77.38 -5.41 18.67
CA THR A 882 -78.29 -5.71 17.56
C THR A 882 -78.15 -4.69 16.42
N GLY A 883 -77.75 -5.17 15.25
CA GLY A 883 -77.43 -4.34 14.09
C GLY A 883 -76.07 -3.63 14.14
N LEU A 884 -75.26 -3.78 15.20
CA LEU A 884 -73.86 -3.35 15.16
C LEU A 884 -73.05 -4.37 14.34
N GLN A 885 -72.48 -3.93 13.21
CA GLN A 885 -71.57 -4.79 12.45
C GLN A 885 -70.25 -4.95 13.21
N TYR A 886 -69.86 -6.19 13.53
CA TYR A 886 -68.57 -6.48 14.17
C TYR A 886 -67.43 -6.27 13.17
N SER A 887 -66.49 -5.41 13.53
CA SER A 887 -65.19 -5.27 12.87
C SER A 887 -64.10 -5.12 13.94
N ARG A 888 -62.86 -5.48 13.59
CA ARG A 888 -61.67 -5.28 14.43
C ARG A 888 -61.03 -3.91 14.22
N THR A 889 -61.21 -3.35 13.02
CA THR A 889 -60.56 -2.12 12.54
C THR A 889 -61.41 -0.85 12.71
N GLN A 890 -62.71 -0.99 13.00
CA GLN A 890 -63.66 0.13 13.13
C GLN A 890 -64.01 0.43 14.59
N LEU A 891 -64.32 1.69 14.88
CA LEU A 891 -64.66 2.16 16.21
C LEU A 891 -66.11 1.84 16.54
N ARG A 892 -66.31 0.98 17.54
CA ARG A 892 -67.64 0.49 17.90
C ARG A 892 -68.49 1.59 18.55
N MET A 893 -69.58 1.98 17.87
CA MET A 893 -70.60 2.89 18.42
C MET A 893 -71.29 2.29 19.65
N LYS A 894 -71.75 3.15 20.57
CA LYS A 894 -72.39 2.76 21.84
C LYS A 894 -73.82 3.27 21.86
N VAL A 895 -74.80 2.38 22.09
CA VAL A 895 -76.19 2.79 22.31
C VAL A 895 -76.27 3.59 23.62
N SER A 896 -76.94 4.74 23.62
CA SER A 896 -77.17 5.57 24.81
C SER A 896 -78.64 5.69 25.21
N GLU A 897 -79.54 5.64 24.22
CA GLU A 897 -80.98 5.73 24.45
C GLU A 897 -81.77 4.91 23.43
N VAL A 898 -82.86 4.26 23.90
CA VAL A 898 -83.90 3.67 23.05
C VAL A 898 -85.26 4.22 23.51
N VAL A 899 -86.03 4.81 22.58
CA VAL A 899 -87.38 5.32 22.84
C VAL A 899 -88.35 4.70 21.84
N CYS A 900 -89.35 3.97 22.32
CA CYS A 900 -90.41 3.40 21.48
C CYS A 900 -91.74 4.10 21.73
N THR A 901 -92.45 4.37 20.63
CA THR A 901 -93.81 4.90 20.60
C THR A 901 -94.77 3.87 20.00
N GLY A 902 -95.99 3.80 20.51
CA GLY A 902 -97.02 2.85 20.06
C GLY A 902 -98.36 3.52 19.76
N THR A 903 -99.08 3.00 18.76
CA THR A 903 -100.32 3.59 18.21
C THR A 903 -101.36 2.51 17.90
N LEU A 904 -102.62 2.71 18.28
CA LEU A 904 -103.74 1.81 17.96
C LEU A 904 -104.71 2.46 16.94
N GLU A 905 -104.85 1.88 15.74
CA GLU A 905 -105.63 2.38 14.59
C GLU A 905 -105.68 3.92 14.50
N ASP A 906 -104.62 4.53 13.97
CA ASP A 906 -104.50 5.98 13.66
C ASP A 906 -104.75 6.98 14.82
N ARG A 907 -104.79 6.54 16.08
CA ARG A 907 -104.89 7.43 17.26
C ARG A 907 -103.59 8.19 17.50
N THR A 908 -103.59 9.14 18.44
CA THR A 908 -102.32 9.77 18.87
C THR A 908 -101.36 8.70 19.41
N PRO A 909 -100.08 8.67 18.97
CA PRO A 909 -99.06 7.80 19.54
C PRO A 909 -98.80 8.13 21.02
N VAL A 910 -98.23 7.16 21.75
CA VAL A 910 -97.75 7.34 23.13
C VAL A 910 -96.38 6.67 23.30
N GLU A 911 -95.52 7.20 24.18
CA GLU A 911 -94.28 6.51 24.59
C GLU A 911 -94.66 5.21 25.34
N ILE A 912 -94.18 4.07 24.85
CA ILE A 912 -94.41 2.74 25.45
C ILE A 912 -93.16 2.23 26.18
N LEU A 913 -91.97 2.67 25.75
CA LEU A 913 -90.70 2.33 26.34
C LEU A 913 -89.73 3.49 26.19
N LYS A 914 -88.97 3.78 27.26
CA LYS A 914 -87.79 4.63 27.22
C LYS A 914 -86.71 4.00 28.10
N VAL A 915 -85.53 3.79 27.52
CA VAL A 915 -84.36 3.24 28.23
C VAL A 915 -83.16 4.11 27.91
N ALA A 916 -82.75 4.94 28.88
CA ALA A 916 -81.58 5.81 28.79
C ALA A 916 -80.50 5.32 29.77
N LYS A 917 -79.54 4.55 29.25
CA LYS A 917 -78.37 4.00 29.97
C LYS A 917 -77.27 3.71 28.94
N ASP A 918 -76.01 3.73 29.36
CA ASP A 918 -74.90 3.28 28.50
C ASP A 918 -75.05 1.80 28.14
N SER A 919 -75.20 1.49 26.84
CA SER A 919 -75.45 0.15 26.28
C SER A 919 -76.61 -0.59 26.97
N PRO A 920 -77.86 -0.13 26.78
CA PRO A 920 -79.02 -0.71 27.45
C PRO A 920 -79.45 -2.02 26.79
N GLU A 921 -79.32 -3.13 27.52
CA GLU A 921 -80.12 -4.32 27.25
C GLU A 921 -81.52 -4.12 27.84
N SER A 922 -82.56 -4.45 27.09
CA SER A 922 -83.95 -4.26 27.52
C SER A 922 -84.88 -5.34 26.96
N VAL A 923 -85.37 -6.19 27.85
CA VAL A 923 -86.56 -7.00 27.61
C VAL A 923 -87.75 -6.29 28.27
N THR A 924 -88.85 -6.07 27.56
CA THR A 924 -90.07 -5.46 28.13
C THR A 924 -91.31 -6.08 27.49
N ARG A 925 -92.28 -6.47 28.33
CA ARG A 925 -93.53 -7.07 27.90
C ARG A 925 -94.68 -6.08 27.96
N PHE A 926 -95.62 -6.23 27.03
CA PHE A 926 -96.80 -5.39 26.87
C PHE A 926 -98.04 -6.27 26.66
N GLY A 927 -99.16 -5.89 27.25
CA GLY A 927 -100.48 -6.37 26.85
C GLY A 927 -101.14 -5.34 25.94
N VAL A 928 -101.31 -5.63 24.65
CA VAL A 928 -101.95 -4.71 23.70
C VAL A 928 -103.44 -5.02 23.63
N LYS A 929 -104.29 -4.19 24.27
CA LYS A 929 -105.74 -4.41 24.32
C LYS A 929 -106.37 -4.16 22.95
N MET A 930 -107.17 -5.12 22.49
CA MET A 930 -107.86 -5.10 21.21
C MET A 930 -109.03 -4.12 21.19
N LEU A 931 -109.38 -3.64 20.00
CA LEU A 931 -110.53 -2.76 19.79
C LEU A 931 -111.79 -3.58 19.58
N TYR A 932 -112.67 -3.56 20.58
CA TYR A 932 -113.95 -4.26 20.54
C TYR A 932 -114.83 -3.76 19.39
N THR A 933 -114.98 -4.61 18.36
CA THR A 933 -115.76 -4.38 17.14
C THR A 933 -116.85 -5.45 17.02
N PRO A 934 -118.12 -5.16 17.38
CA PRO A 934 -119.15 -6.17 17.66
C PRO A 934 -119.78 -6.87 16.42
N SER A 935 -119.06 -6.98 15.29
CA SER A 935 -119.63 -7.48 14.03
C SER A 935 -118.65 -8.09 13.01
N THR A 936 -117.38 -8.27 13.37
CA THR A 936 -116.33 -8.85 12.51
C THR A 936 -115.35 -9.65 13.37
N GLU A 937 -114.54 -10.54 12.76
CA GLU A 937 -113.31 -10.98 13.43
C GLU A 937 -112.51 -9.73 13.81
N ALA A 938 -112.17 -9.60 15.10
CA ALA A 938 -111.60 -8.36 15.62
C ALA A 938 -110.14 -8.24 15.18
N LEU A 939 -109.91 -7.58 14.05
CA LEU A 939 -108.59 -7.08 13.68
C LEU A 939 -108.31 -5.79 14.49
N THR A 940 -107.10 -5.65 15.01
CA THR A 940 -106.64 -4.39 15.62
C THR A 940 -105.20 -4.14 15.22
N ASN A 941 -104.98 -3.12 14.40
CA ASN A 941 -103.66 -2.69 13.99
C ASN A 941 -102.99 -1.89 15.12
N PHE A 942 -101.75 -2.28 15.41
CA PHE A 942 -100.87 -1.67 16.37
C PHE A 942 -99.55 -1.32 15.68
N ASP A 943 -99.24 -0.04 15.58
CA ASP A 943 -98.02 0.47 14.96
C ASP A 943 -97.01 0.90 16.03
N VAL A 944 -95.77 0.44 15.90
CA VAL A 944 -94.66 0.80 16.77
C VAL A 944 -93.57 1.50 15.98
N SER A 945 -93.03 2.60 16.51
CA SER A 945 -91.84 3.27 16.00
C SER A 945 -90.84 3.48 17.13
N CYS A 946 -89.63 2.96 16.99
CA CYS A 946 -88.55 3.10 17.97
C CYS A 946 -87.37 3.90 17.41
N ASP A 947 -86.95 4.91 18.16
CA ASP A 947 -85.72 5.67 17.94
C ASP A 947 -84.59 5.05 18.76
N PHE A 948 -83.54 4.59 18.07
CA PHE A 948 -82.32 4.06 18.66
C PHE A 948 -81.19 5.09 18.51
N THR A 949 -80.69 5.63 19.62
CA THR A 949 -79.63 6.66 19.62
C THR A 949 -78.28 6.05 19.97
N TYR A 950 -77.31 6.27 19.09
CA TYR A 950 -75.94 5.78 19.17
C TYR A 950 -74.95 6.93 19.33
N LEU A 951 -73.99 6.81 20.23
CA LEU A 951 -72.84 7.69 20.34
C LEU A 951 -71.66 7.13 19.53
N ASP A 952 -71.02 7.99 18.74
CA ASP A 952 -69.75 7.71 18.08
C ASP A 952 -68.54 7.93 19.01
N TYR A 953 -67.32 7.76 18.48
CA TYR A 953 -66.08 7.99 19.23
C TYR A 953 -65.92 9.43 19.77
N THR A 954 -66.48 10.44 19.09
CA THR A 954 -66.44 11.84 19.53
C THR A 954 -67.49 12.16 20.60
N GLY A 955 -68.50 11.29 20.74
CA GLY A 955 -69.66 11.50 21.60
C GLY A 955 -70.82 12.22 20.89
N ALA A 956 -70.79 12.38 19.57
CA ALA A 956 -71.93 12.89 18.81
C ALA A 956 -73.01 11.80 18.67
N ALA A 957 -74.27 12.23 18.65
CA ALA A 957 -75.44 11.36 18.73
C ALA A 957 -76.10 11.14 17.37
N HIS A 958 -76.22 9.86 16.99
CA HIS A 958 -76.78 9.39 15.72
C HIS A 958 -78.03 8.56 16.00
N THR A 959 -79.21 9.07 15.65
CA THR A 959 -80.48 8.37 15.87
C THR A 959 -80.92 7.60 14.62
N LYS A 960 -81.42 6.37 14.81
CA LYS A 960 -82.04 5.54 13.77
C LYS A 960 -83.48 5.22 14.18
N THR A 961 -84.45 5.72 13.43
CA THR A 961 -85.88 5.42 13.60
C THR A 961 -86.25 4.14 12.85
N CYS A 962 -86.83 3.15 13.55
CA CYS A 962 -87.32 1.90 12.96
C CYS A 962 -88.81 1.72 13.27
N GLY A 963 -89.62 1.49 12.24
CA GLY A 963 -91.08 1.28 12.36
C GLY A 963 -91.51 -0.15 12.03
N ARG A 964 -92.55 -0.64 12.71
CA ARG A 964 -93.22 -1.93 12.43
C ARG A 964 -94.69 -1.90 12.82
N SER A 965 -95.54 -2.35 11.90
CA SER A 965 -96.97 -2.62 12.11
C SER A 965 -97.21 -4.07 12.54
N PHE A 966 -98.25 -4.29 13.35
CA PHE A 966 -98.76 -5.61 13.73
C PHE A 966 -100.29 -5.59 13.64
N SER A 967 -100.90 -6.56 12.96
CA SER A 967 -102.35 -6.76 13.00
C SER A 967 -102.70 -7.84 14.03
N ILE A 968 -103.28 -7.46 15.16
CA ILE A 968 -103.80 -8.41 16.17
C ILE A 968 -105.09 -9.02 15.64
N ALA A 969 -105.23 -10.34 15.74
CA ALA A 969 -106.47 -11.06 15.45
C ALA A 969 -106.81 -12.05 16.57
N ASP A 970 -108.11 -12.35 16.70
CA ASP A 970 -108.59 -13.32 17.67
C ASP A 970 -108.52 -14.75 17.12
N CYS A 971 -107.31 -15.33 17.12
CA CYS A 971 -106.99 -16.61 16.48
C CYS A 971 -107.71 -17.86 17.05
N LYS A 972 -108.55 -17.73 18.09
CA LYS A 972 -109.40 -18.82 18.59
C LYS A 972 -110.86 -18.42 18.81
N GLY A 973 -111.18 -17.13 18.63
CA GLY A 973 -112.32 -16.51 19.30
C GLY A 973 -112.14 -16.53 20.83
N PRO A 974 -112.98 -15.80 21.58
CA PRO A 974 -113.32 -16.26 22.89
C PRO A 974 -114.09 -17.58 22.75
N GLN A 975 -113.62 -18.67 23.38
CA GLN A 975 -114.48 -19.83 23.63
C GLN A 975 -115.44 -19.52 24.79
N PHE A 976 -116.35 -18.58 24.54
CA PHE A 976 -117.58 -18.45 25.31
C PHE A 976 -118.47 -19.68 25.04
N ASP A 977 -119.27 -20.05 26.03
CA ASP A 977 -120.17 -21.21 26.01
C ASP A 977 -119.52 -22.60 25.83
N LEU A 978 -118.54 -22.92 26.68
CA LEU A 978 -118.45 -24.30 27.17
C LEU A 978 -119.71 -24.61 28.01
N PRO A 979 -120.57 -25.57 27.64
CA PRO A 979 -121.76 -25.89 28.42
C PRO A 979 -121.33 -26.40 29.81
N ASN A 980 -121.82 -25.72 30.86
CA ASN A 980 -121.46 -25.83 32.28
C ASN A 980 -120.32 -24.93 32.81
N ALA A 981 -119.82 -23.95 32.06
CA ALA A 981 -119.02 -22.86 32.63
C ALA A 981 -119.82 -22.06 33.69
N LYS A 982 -119.16 -21.66 34.80
CA LYS A 982 -119.81 -20.99 35.95
C LYS A 982 -119.57 -19.48 36.03
N CYS A 983 -119.07 -18.88 34.96
CA CYS A 983 -118.86 -17.44 34.83
C CYS A 983 -119.43 -16.96 33.49
N GLU A 984 -120.35 -16.01 33.52
CA GLU A 984 -120.77 -15.23 32.36
C GLU A 984 -119.85 -14.01 32.25
N TYR A 985 -119.30 -13.75 31.05
CA TYR A 985 -118.29 -12.71 30.81
C TYR A 985 -118.87 -11.28 30.99
N ASP A 986 -120.10 -11.08 30.52
CA ASP A 986 -120.77 -9.77 30.42
C ASP A 986 -121.10 -9.12 31.77
N ALA A 987 -121.03 -9.87 32.87
CA ALA A 987 -121.22 -9.33 34.21
C ALA A 987 -120.20 -8.23 34.56
N CYS A 988 -119.01 -8.28 33.96
CA CYS A 988 -117.87 -7.40 34.30
C CYS A 988 -117.27 -6.62 33.12
N ALA A 989 -117.47 -7.06 31.87
CA ALA A 989 -116.85 -6.45 30.69
C ALA A 989 -117.08 -4.92 30.60
N GLY A 990 -116.03 -4.17 30.27
CA GLY A 990 -116.10 -2.72 30.00
C GLY A 990 -116.33 -1.81 31.22
N LYS A 991 -116.11 -2.28 32.45
CA LYS A 991 -116.25 -1.49 33.70
C LYS A 991 -114.88 -1.05 34.24
N GLU A 992 -114.86 -0.27 35.32
CA GLU A 992 -113.61 0.26 35.92
C GLU A 992 -112.68 -0.82 36.48
N LYS A 993 -113.22 -2.00 36.83
CA LYS A 993 -112.47 -3.17 37.32
C LYS A 993 -112.27 -4.16 36.19
N ALA A 994 -111.08 -4.77 36.12
CA ALA A 994 -110.73 -5.72 35.07
C ALA A 994 -111.70 -6.91 35.07
N GLY A 995 -112.25 -7.23 33.89
CA GLY A 995 -113.14 -8.38 33.67
C GLY A 995 -112.42 -9.72 33.80
N LEU A 996 -113.19 -10.82 33.84
CA LEU A 996 -112.60 -12.16 33.78
C LEU A 996 -111.82 -12.31 32.46
N TYR A 997 -110.59 -12.84 32.53
CA TYR A 997 -109.64 -12.93 31.43
C TYR A 997 -109.19 -11.60 30.79
N GLU A 998 -109.60 -10.44 31.31
CA GLU A 998 -108.96 -9.16 30.96
C GLU A 998 -107.61 -9.02 31.68
N ALA A 999 -106.72 -8.19 31.10
CA ALA A 999 -105.45 -7.82 31.74
C ALA A 999 -105.66 -6.93 32.97
N CYS A 1000 -105.00 -7.28 34.07
CA CYS A 1000 -105.10 -6.64 35.38
C CYS A 1000 -103.76 -6.18 35.99
N GLY A 1001 -102.62 -6.47 35.37
CA GLY A 1001 -101.30 -6.04 35.84
C GLY A 1001 -100.24 -6.09 34.73
N GLY A 1002 -99.10 -5.43 34.96
CA GLY A 1002 -98.06 -5.20 33.96
C GLY A 1002 -98.24 -3.88 33.20
N LYS A 1003 -97.61 -3.76 32.02
CA LYS A 1003 -97.78 -2.62 31.09
C LYS A 1003 -98.84 -2.94 30.03
N ILE A 1004 -100.00 -2.31 30.10
CA ILE A 1004 -101.11 -2.52 29.17
C ILE A 1004 -101.25 -1.32 28.24
N ILE A 1005 -101.17 -1.54 26.93
CA ILE A 1005 -101.42 -0.50 25.92
C ILE A 1005 -102.93 -0.50 25.64
N ARG A 1006 -103.57 0.65 25.88
CA ARG A 1006 -105.02 0.85 25.75
C ARG A 1006 -105.31 2.07 24.88
N SER A 1007 -106.58 2.24 24.52
CA SER A 1007 -107.04 3.36 23.69
C SER A 1007 -108.29 4.03 24.25
N THR A 1008 -108.37 5.35 24.12
CA THR A 1008 -109.61 6.11 24.20
C THR A 1008 -110.28 6.19 22.82
N LYS A 1009 -111.27 7.08 22.65
CA LYS A 1009 -111.82 7.41 21.32
C LYS A 1009 -110.83 8.14 20.40
N THR A 1010 -109.78 8.75 20.92
CA THR A 1010 -108.88 9.65 20.17
C THR A 1010 -107.39 9.44 20.43
N SER A 1011 -107.01 8.76 21.52
CA SER A 1011 -105.61 8.61 21.95
C SER A 1011 -105.27 7.17 22.32
N THR A 1012 -104.03 6.78 22.03
CA THR A 1012 -103.38 5.61 22.66
C THR A 1012 -102.84 6.04 24.03
N PHE A 1013 -102.83 5.16 25.02
CA PHE A 1013 -102.21 5.41 26.32
C PHE A 1013 -101.66 4.11 26.94
N VAL A 1014 -100.64 4.24 27.79
CA VAL A 1014 -100.13 3.14 28.61
C VAL A 1014 -100.84 3.16 29.97
N ASP A 1015 -101.27 1.99 30.42
CA ASP A 1015 -101.98 1.74 31.67
C ASP A 1015 -101.16 0.71 32.46
N SER A 1016 -100.79 1.00 33.71
CA SER A 1016 -99.75 0.23 34.42
C SER A 1016 -100.03 0.01 35.91
N GLY A 1017 -99.67 -1.18 36.41
CA GLY A 1017 -99.84 -1.58 37.82
C GLY A 1017 -101.04 -2.52 38.04
N GLU A 1018 -101.07 -3.18 39.19
CA GLU A 1018 -102.13 -4.15 39.53
C GLU A 1018 -103.49 -3.45 39.75
N LYS A 1019 -104.56 -4.09 39.27
CA LYS A 1019 -105.95 -3.63 39.39
C LYS A 1019 -106.85 -4.72 39.94
N GLU A 1020 -107.80 -4.34 40.80
CA GLU A 1020 -108.77 -5.27 41.36
C GLU A 1020 -109.59 -5.97 40.26
N CYS A 1021 -109.51 -7.30 40.21
CA CYS A 1021 -110.37 -8.12 39.37
C CYS A 1021 -111.83 -8.04 39.80
N CYS A 1022 -112.73 -7.95 38.82
CA CYS A 1022 -114.17 -7.91 39.02
C CYS A 1022 -114.71 -9.27 39.49
N GLN A 1023 -115.32 -9.31 40.67
CA GLN A 1023 -115.80 -10.54 41.33
C GLN A 1023 -117.18 -11.02 40.82
N GLY A 1024 -117.46 -10.88 39.52
CA GLY A 1024 -118.77 -11.19 38.94
C GLY A 1024 -119.13 -12.69 38.91
N CYS A 1025 -118.13 -13.57 38.99
CA CYS A 1025 -118.31 -15.02 39.05
C CYS A 1025 -118.96 -15.47 40.39
N ALA A 1026 -120.28 -15.65 40.39
CA ALA A 1026 -121.15 -15.81 41.58
C ALA A 1026 -120.65 -16.69 42.75
N LYS A 1027 -119.82 -17.72 42.51
CA LYS A 1027 -119.24 -18.59 43.57
C LYS A 1027 -117.73 -18.81 43.45
N THR A 1028 -117.03 -18.08 42.59
CA THR A 1028 -115.60 -18.26 42.34
C THR A 1028 -114.89 -16.93 42.49
N LYS A 1029 -114.03 -16.80 43.51
CA LYS A 1029 -113.17 -15.61 43.68
C LYS A 1029 -112.31 -15.46 42.43
N VAL A 1030 -112.21 -14.25 41.88
CA VAL A 1030 -111.30 -13.93 40.77
C VAL A 1030 -110.05 -13.25 41.35
N VAL A 1031 -108.86 -13.60 40.88
CA VAL A 1031 -107.58 -13.05 41.37
C VAL A 1031 -106.71 -12.62 40.20
N CYS A 1032 -106.02 -11.49 40.34
CA CYS A 1032 -105.01 -11.08 39.37
C CYS A 1032 -103.85 -12.07 39.50
N THR A 1033 -103.50 -12.73 38.39
CA THR A 1033 -102.55 -13.84 38.36
C THR A 1033 -101.53 -13.60 37.26
N GLY A 1034 -100.25 -13.79 37.60
CA GLY A 1034 -99.17 -13.77 36.63
C GLY A 1034 -99.38 -14.78 35.50
N LEU A 1035 -99.07 -14.37 34.27
CA LEU A 1035 -99.15 -15.24 33.09
C LEU A 1035 -97.89 -16.09 32.90
N MET A 1036 -96.74 -15.73 33.48
CA MET A 1036 -95.46 -16.40 33.24
C MET A 1036 -94.53 -16.32 34.45
N ASP A 1037 -93.98 -17.46 34.87
CA ASP A 1037 -93.02 -17.57 35.98
C ASP A 1037 -91.68 -16.88 35.64
N VAL A 1038 -91.50 -15.61 36.07
CA VAL A 1038 -90.33 -14.76 35.72
C VAL A 1038 -89.80 -13.95 36.92
N PRO A 1039 -88.53 -13.50 36.92
CA PRO A 1039 -87.87 -13.00 38.14
C PRO A 1039 -88.24 -11.58 38.60
N GLU A 1040 -88.87 -10.76 37.76
CA GLU A 1040 -89.25 -9.37 38.09
C GLU A 1040 -90.77 -9.24 38.20
N THR A 1041 -91.26 -9.10 39.44
CA THR A 1041 -92.69 -9.02 39.77
C THR A 1041 -93.40 -7.78 39.23
N ASP A 1042 -92.68 -6.66 39.15
CA ASP A 1042 -93.26 -5.33 39.01
C ASP A 1042 -93.63 -4.99 37.55
N ALA A 1043 -93.16 -5.80 36.60
CA ALA A 1043 -93.40 -5.69 35.17
C ALA A 1043 -94.07 -6.94 34.56
N GLU A 1044 -94.51 -7.89 35.38
CA GLU A 1044 -95.17 -9.09 34.88
C GLU A 1044 -96.54 -8.76 34.26
N LEU A 1045 -96.87 -9.41 33.14
CA LEU A 1045 -98.18 -9.27 32.51
C LEU A 1045 -99.17 -10.20 33.23
N MET A 1046 -100.22 -9.64 33.83
CA MET A 1046 -101.14 -10.38 34.70
C MET A 1046 -102.59 -10.35 34.20
N ARG A 1047 -103.32 -11.44 34.44
CA ARG A 1047 -104.71 -11.65 34.00
C ARG A 1047 -105.64 -12.03 35.16
N CYS A 1048 -106.89 -11.61 35.08
CA CYS A 1048 -107.92 -12.01 36.04
C CYS A 1048 -108.36 -13.46 35.83
N GLU A 1049 -107.93 -14.34 36.74
CA GLU A 1049 -108.19 -15.80 36.70
C GLU A 1049 -109.12 -16.25 37.84
N PRO A 1050 -109.91 -17.33 37.67
CA PRO A 1050 -110.68 -17.93 38.76
C PRO A 1050 -109.75 -18.63 39.76
N ALA A 1051 -109.77 -18.20 41.02
CA ALA A 1051 -108.95 -18.78 42.09
C ALA A 1051 -109.30 -20.26 42.33
N SER A 1052 -108.28 -21.12 42.26
CA SER A 1052 -108.43 -22.56 42.50
C SER A 1052 -108.73 -22.86 43.98
N VAL A 1053 -109.80 -23.62 44.22
CA VAL A 1053 -110.16 -24.07 45.57
C VAL A 1053 -109.34 -25.31 45.90
N GLY A 1054 -108.45 -25.20 46.89
CA GLY A 1054 -107.46 -26.24 47.19
C GLY A 1054 -108.06 -27.58 47.64
N GLY A 1055 -107.61 -28.68 47.03
CA GLY A 1055 -108.09 -30.03 47.35
C GLY A 1055 -107.73 -31.13 46.34
N THR A 1056 -106.43 -31.30 46.04
CA THR A 1056 -105.81 -32.47 45.36
C THR A 1056 -106.70 -33.35 44.48
N TYR A 1057 -106.81 -33.01 43.19
CA TYR A 1057 -106.88 -34.02 42.11
C TYR A 1057 -106.12 -33.50 40.88
N SER A 1058 -105.08 -34.23 40.49
CA SER A 1058 -104.34 -34.18 39.21
C SER A 1058 -104.14 -32.82 38.51
N ASN A 1059 -102.88 -32.36 38.44
CA ASN A 1059 -102.40 -31.65 37.24
C ASN A 1059 -102.39 -32.65 36.07
N TYR A 1060 -103.55 -32.84 35.44
CA TYR A 1060 -103.60 -33.46 34.12
C TYR A 1060 -102.95 -32.48 33.13
N TYR A 1061 -101.79 -32.86 32.61
CA TYR A 1061 -101.29 -32.29 31.36
C TYR A 1061 -102.34 -32.56 30.28
N PHE A 1062 -103.13 -31.55 29.93
CA PHE A 1062 -103.75 -31.49 28.62
C PHE A 1062 -102.69 -30.95 27.65
N PRO A 1063 -102.17 -31.76 26.72
CA PRO A 1063 -101.18 -31.28 25.77
C PRO A 1063 -101.81 -30.23 24.86
N VAL A 1064 -101.08 -29.14 24.58
CA VAL A 1064 -101.45 -28.16 23.56
C VAL A 1064 -101.16 -28.75 22.18
N SER A 1065 -101.92 -29.77 21.81
CA SER A 1065 -101.79 -30.53 20.57
C SER A 1065 -103.14 -30.55 19.83
N LEU A 1066 -103.70 -29.36 19.60
CA LEU A 1066 -104.87 -29.12 18.75
C LEU A 1066 -104.81 -27.70 18.14
N LEU A 1067 -103.74 -27.47 17.37
CA LEU A 1067 -103.66 -26.47 16.30
C LEU A 1067 -102.95 -27.11 15.09
N ALA A 1068 -103.60 -28.16 14.59
CA ALA A 1068 -103.31 -28.78 13.30
C ALA A 1068 -104.64 -28.95 12.56
N GLU A 1069 -104.59 -29.02 11.23
CA GLU A 1069 -105.72 -29.36 10.34
C GLU A 1069 -106.89 -28.36 10.24
N VAL A 1070 -106.59 -27.06 10.08
CA VAL A 1070 -107.30 -26.23 9.08
C VAL A 1070 -106.30 -25.33 8.33
N THR A 1071 -105.71 -25.83 7.24
CA THR A 1071 -105.22 -25.09 6.04
C THR A 1071 -104.41 -26.01 5.12
N HIS A 1072 -105.03 -27.08 4.61
CA HIS A 1072 -104.50 -27.82 3.46
C HIS A 1072 -105.23 -27.39 2.19
N ASN A 1073 -104.67 -26.40 1.47
CA ASN A 1073 -104.83 -26.26 0.02
C ASN A 1073 -103.83 -25.26 -0.58
N HIS A 1074 -103.15 -25.71 -1.65
CA HIS A 1074 -102.24 -24.96 -2.54
C HIS A 1074 -100.89 -24.43 -1.98
N PRO A 1075 -99.82 -24.39 -2.81
CA PRO A 1075 -98.56 -25.01 -2.39
C PRO A 1075 -97.26 -24.28 -2.81
N VAL A 1076 -96.57 -23.58 -1.89
CA VAL A 1076 -95.18 -23.12 -2.10
C VAL A 1076 -94.34 -23.24 -0.80
N ALA A 1077 -94.28 -24.44 -0.20
CA ALA A 1077 -93.51 -24.66 1.03
C ALA A 1077 -93.06 -26.12 1.28
N MET A 1078 -92.58 -26.84 0.25
CA MET A 1078 -91.95 -28.17 0.42
C MET A 1078 -90.93 -28.46 -0.70
N MET A 1079 -89.80 -27.76 -0.67
CA MET A 1079 -88.58 -28.15 -1.38
C MET A 1079 -87.37 -27.63 -0.59
N LEU A 1080 -86.23 -28.34 -0.68
CA LEU A 1080 -84.99 -28.08 0.08
C LEU A 1080 -85.04 -28.40 1.59
N LEU A 1081 -85.24 -29.67 1.93
CA LEU A 1081 -84.39 -30.33 2.95
C LEU A 1081 -84.34 -31.86 2.74
N SER A 1082 -83.12 -32.40 2.70
CA SER A 1082 -82.75 -33.82 2.48
C SER A 1082 -83.08 -34.43 1.10
N GLY A 1083 -82.13 -35.22 0.55
CA GLY A 1083 -82.24 -35.83 -0.79
C GLY A 1083 -80.91 -35.99 -1.53
N GLY A 1084 -79.87 -36.55 -0.88
CA GLY A 1084 -78.55 -36.75 -1.50
C GLY A 1084 -78.40 -38.09 -2.24
N VAL A 1085 -77.43 -38.18 -3.16
CA VAL A 1085 -77.07 -39.43 -3.88
C VAL A 1085 -75.56 -39.58 -3.95
N MET A 1086 -75.05 -40.75 -3.52
CA MET A 1086 -73.74 -41.27 -3.94
C MET A 1086 -73.92 -42.27 -5.08
N THR A 1087 -72.91 -42.38 -5.95
CA THR A 1087 -72.60 -43.64 -6.65
C THR A 1087 -71.10 -43.89 -6.64
N VAL A 1088 -70.71 -45.16 -6.69
CA VAL A 1088 -69.36 -45.66 -6.43
C VAL A 1088 -68.83 -46.40 -7.66
N ALA A 1089 -67.53 -46.29 -7.95
CA ALA A 1089 -66.81 -47.21 -8.81
C ALA A 1089 -65.51 -47.66 -8.11
N VAL A 1090 -65.11 -48.92 -8.32
CA VAL A 1090 -64.03 -49.60 -7.58
C VAL A 1090 -63.02 -50.22 -8.54
N THR A 1091 -61.73 -50.19 -8.20
CA THR A 1091 -60.81 -51.30 -8.50
C THR A 1091 -59.64 -51.33 -7.52
N LEU A 1092 -58.89 -52.43 -7.49
CA LEU A 1092 -58.08 -52.88 -6.35
C LEU A 1092 -56.72 -53.46 -6.80
N ALA A 1093 -55.91 -53.84 -5.81
CA ALA A 1093 -54.67 -54.64 -5.89
C ALA A 1093 -53.35 -53.86 -6.19
N ALA A 1094 -52.20 -54.16 -5.57
CA ALA A 1094 -51.93 -55.17 -4.53
C ALA A 1094 -50.65 -54.93 -3.68
N LEU A 1095 -50.65 -55.53 -2.48
CA LEU A 1095 -49.50 -56.15 -1.77
C LEU A 1095 -48.27 -55.31 -1.31
N HIS A 1096 -48.12 -55.22 0.02
CA HIS A 1096 -47.01 -55.79 0.84
C HIS A 1096 -45.54 -55.37 0.54
N ARG A 1097 -44.61 -55.15 1.50
CA ARG A 1097 -44.49 -55.70 2.87
C ARG A 1097 -43.33 -55.07 3.68
N ARG A 1098 -43.55 -54.73 4.97
CA ARG A 1098 -42.53 -54.50 6.06
C ARG A 1098 -41.60 -53.26 5.89
N ARG A 1099 -40.95 -52.70 6.94
CA ARG A 1099 -40.77 -53.15 8.36
C ARG A 1099 -40.64 -51.98 9.38
N THR A 1100 -41.43 -52.05 10.46
CA THR A 1100 -41.19 -51.66 11.90
C THR A 1100 -40.56 -50.29 12.28
N THR A 1101 -41.11 -49.41 13.16
CA THR A 1101 -41.84 -49.48 14.48
C THR A 1101 -40.98 -49.84 15.71
N LEU A 1102 -40.98 -49.07 16.81
CA LEU A 1102 -41.84 -49.15 18.04
C LEU A 1102 -41.32 -48.07 19.07
N SER A 1103 -41.99 -47.60 20.14
CA SER A 1103 -43.40 -47.61 20.64
C SER A 1103 -43.58 -46.69 21.88
N SER A 1104 -44.84 -46.34 22.24
CA SER A 1104 -45.37 -46.00 23.62
C SER A 1104 -44.81 -44.75 24.35
N ALA A 1105 -45.55 -43.95 25.17
CA ALA A 1105 -46.95 -43.90 25.68
C ALA A 1105 -47.34 -42.41 26.05
N GLN A 1106 -48.44 -41.99 26.71
CA GLN A 1106 -49.62 -42.68 27.27
C GLN A 1106 -50.96 -41.89 27.14
N PHE A 1107 -51.47 -41.20 28.18
CA PHE A 1107 -52.86 -40.69 28.34
C PHE A 1107 -53.01 -39.56 29.40
N ASP A 1108 -54.13 -38.79 29.29
CA ASP A 1108 -54.98 -38.15 30.35
C ASP A 1108 -54.61 -36.84 31.13
N SER A 1109 -55.62 -36.33 31.86
CA SER A 1109 -55.92 -34.98 32.39
C SER A 1109 -55.46 -34.76 33.88
N ASP A 1110 -55.80 -33.70 34.68
CA ASP A 1110 -56.90 -32.72 34.68
C ASP A 1110 -56.67 -31.48 35.62
N ALA A 1111 -57.58 -30.49 35.57
CA ALA A 1111 -58.10 -29.59 36.63
C ALA A 1111 -57.29 -28.48 37.41
N TYR A 1112 -57.86 -27.25 37.37
CA TYR A 1112 -58.03 -26.20 38.43
C TYR A 1112 -56.92 -25.21 38.92
N LEU A 1113 -57.40 -24.05 39.42
CA LEU A 1113 -56.76 -22.82 39.98
C LEU A 1113 -56.79 -22.79 41.54
N PRO A 1114 -56.29 -21.76 42.28
CA PRO A 1114 -55.06 -20.92 42.15
C PRO A 1114 -54.34 -20.72 43.54
N LEU A 1115 -53.32 -19.83 43.65
CA LEU A 1115 -53.19 -18.78 44.71
C LEU A 1115 -51.81 -18.04 44.75
N LEU A 1116 -51.87 -16.74 45.06
CA LEU A 1116 -50.87 -15.82 45.66
C LEU A 1116 -49.36 -16.16 45.71
N SER A 1117 -48.55 -15.32 45.04
CA SER A 1117 -47.55 -14.46 45.71
C SER A 1117 -47.26 -13.21 44.88
#